data_AF-A0A924ET95-F1
#
_entry.id   AF-A0A924ET95-F1
#
_cell.length_a   1.000
_cell.length_b   1.000
_cell.length_c   1.000
_cell.angle_alpha   90.00
_cell.angle_beta   90.00
_cell.angle_gamma   90.00
#
_symmetry.space_group_name_H-M   'P 1'
#
loop_
_entity.id
_entity.type
_entity.pdbx_description
1 polymer ?
#
loop_
_entity_poly.entity_id
_entity_poly.type
_entity_poly.pdbx_seq_one_letter_code
_entity_poly.pdbx_strand_id
1 'polypeptide(L)'
;MTVPSRWRAPGAGPTEGDAPLRCLRLSVASGVLLAVVMASGSVTAYGAPTPTPTSTPSSSASSPSGRAGRIAVEQSRAGSTERALGLDGAEDLVVRDVITDPDGTTNVRYDRTYRGLRVVGGDLVSHRVRSGKIKAVSWNGSPEVVVASTTPKLSLSAARAAGGRKASLMQQGAAATKGELVVYSPGGSGKAKPRLAYDVLTTGVRADQTPSRVHTIVDAGTGATMSSWDEIVNGTGNGIYVGTVPIDTTGTPGHYSMRNAVGNYTTDLNGLGNGLGGDIFNVPGTTFTDADNAWGNGAVTDRASAGVDAHYGAGKTFNYFKNVLGRNGIRNNGVGARSRVHYGNGYLNAFWDGTQMTYGDGAGNAHPVVELDVAGHEMTHGVTENTAALVGVGEAGGLDEATSDIFGTSVEWYAANAVDTPDYLIGELINLNGDGTPLRYLDRPSRDNVSPDCWSPTLGGMDVHLSAGPLNHWFYLASEGSGAKVLNGVSYNSPTCNSSTVTPVGRDKAARIWYRTLTTYLTSSSTYAAAREGAIQSAKDLYGAGSAECVGIAASFSAIAVPPGAATCGMTTPPPLGNNLLRNPGFESGNTLWSATPSGGIPIINRPGSGAAHSGAWDAWLCGTGAESHDSISQLVTIPAGRRAILSYYVLIGTSESPNDQAFDTLTVRAGSTMLQTLSNLNASGRYQLKTVNLSAYAGQTISLSFSGDEDASAATSFVLDDLAVTTSPLDFSGDGKIDLLAARTNGDLYLYRGSGLGGFAGAGVKIGAGWNMFSKVFAPGDFSGDGRADVAAVKPHGELYLYRGNGLGGFAGAGVKIGSGWSMFSRVFSPGDFSGDGKADLVAVKPGGELYLYRGNGLGGFAGAGTQTGVVRGVFTKVFSPRDFSGDGKADLVAAMTNGDLYLYRGSGLGGLAGVGMKIGSGWGTFSRVFSPGDFSGDGKTDLVAVKPTGELYLYRGNGLGGFAGAVTKIGVGWGTFAQVL
;
A
#
# COMPACT_ATOMS: atom_id res chain seq x y z
N MET A 1 37.26 30.84 12.57
CA MET A 1 36.40 31.65 13.45
C MET A 1 35.28 30.74 13.92
N THR A 2 35.29 30.41 15.21
CA THR A 2 34.47 29.40 15.86
C THR A 2 33.16 30.02 16.34
N VAL A 3 32.02 29.42 15.97
CA VAL A 3 30.69 29.72 16.52
C VAL A 3 30.13 28.44 17.16
N PRO A 4 29.53 28.49 18.37
CA PRO A 4 29.47 27.35 19.28
C PRO A 4 28.12 26.62 19.31
N SER A 5 28.20 25.33 19.60
CA SER A 5 27.10 24.42 19.93
C SER A 5 26.53 24.67 21.32
N ARG A 6 25.21 24.89 21.45
CA ARG A 6 24.48 24.72 22.72
C ARG A 6 23.01 24.34 22.48
N TRP A 7 22.69 23.08 22.75
CA TRP A 7 21.41 22.69 23.32
C TRP A 7 21.69 21.75 24.50
N ARG A 8 21.62 22.30 25.72
CA ARG A 8 21.49 21.56 26.98
C ARG A 8 20.23 22.06 27.66
N ALA A 9 19.33 21.15 28.01
CA ALA A 9 18.33 21.39 29.04
C ALA A 9 19.05 21.52 30.42
N PRO A 10 18.58 22.38 31.33
CA PRO A 10 19.20 22.52 32.65
C PRO A 10 18.92 21.30 33.52
N GLY A 11 19.98 20.82 34.19
CA GLY A 11 19.96 19.65 35.04
C GLY A 11 19.41 19.89 36.44
N ALA A 12 18.88 18.83 37.03
CA ALA A 12 18.91 18.59 38.47
C ALA A 12 19.82 17.36 38.71
N GLY A 13 20.82 17.52 39.56
CA GLY A 13 21.77 16.47 39.95
C GLY A 13 21.19 15.50 41.01
N PRO A 14 21.92 14.43 41.33
CA PRO A 14 21.37 13.17 41.83
C PRO A 14 21.43 13.04 43.36
N THR A 15 20.54 12.23 43.93
CA THR A 15 20.75 11.54 45.22
C THR A 15 20.25 10.10 45.11
N GLU A 16 21.15 9.15 45.34
CA GLU A 16 20.91 7.70 45.42
C GLU A 16 20.06 7.31 46.63
N GLY A 17 19.36 6.18 46.54
CA GLY A 17 18.73 5.49 47.67
C GLY A 17 17.70 4.43 47.29
N ASP A 18 18.17 3.19 47.05
CA ASP A 18 17.56 1.87 47.31
C ASP A 18 16.11 1.50 46.85
N ALA A 19 16.06 0.58 45.85
CA ALA A 19 15.24 -0.67 45.65
C ALA A 19 13.78 -0.85 46.20
N PRO A 20 12.99 -1.86 45.74
CA PRO A 20 12.76 -2.41 44.38
C PRO A 20 11.25 -2.62 44.01
N LEU A 21 10.98 -2.97 42.74
CA LEU A 21 9.90 -3.82 42.19
C LEU A 21 8.44 -3.69 42.72
N ARG A 22 7.51 -3.31 41.82
CA ARG A 22 6.27 -4.08 41.58
C ARG A 22 5.52 -3.65 40.31
N CYS A 23 5.29 -4.66 39.46
CA CYS A 23 4.47 -4.63 38.26
C CYS A 23 3.00 -4.89 38.65
N LEU A 24 2.03 -4.18 38.08
CA LEU A 24 0.62 -4.60 38.14
C LEU A 24 -0.14 -4.24 36.85
N ARG A 25 -0.62 -5.30 36.18
CA ARG A 25 -1.62 -5.28 35.11
C ARG A 25 -3.04 -5.12 35.70
N LEU A 26 -3.96 -4.48 34.98
CA LEU A 26 -5.42 -4.68 35.11
C LEU A 26 -6.05 -4.31 33.75
N SER A 27 -6.46 -5.24 32.86
CA SER A 27 -7.66 -6.09 32.80
C SER A 27 -8.99 -5.33 32.57
N VAL A 28 -9.54 -5.54 31.37
CA VAL A 28 -10.89 -5.13 30.91
C VAL A 28 -11.92 -6.13 31.43
N ALA A 29 -13.07 -5.64 31.91
CA ALA A 29 -14.23 -6.46 32.24
C ALA A 29 -15.52 -5.89 31.62
N SER A 30 -16.26 -6.79 30.97
CA SER A 30 -17.58 -6.58 30.34
C SER A 30 -18.72 -6.73 31.35
N GLY A 31 -19.88 -6.09 31.10
CA GLY A 31 -21.17 -6.67 31.53
C GLY A 31 -22.39 -5.76 31.79
N VAL A 32 -23.38 -5.88 30.88
CA VAL A 32 -24.84 -6.06 31.11
C VAL A 32 -25.81 -4.86 31.26
N LEU A 33 -26.92 -4.96 30.49
CA LEU A 33 -28.18 -4.20 30.42
C LEU A 33 -29.05 -4.17 31.71
N LEU A 34 -29.81 -3.08 31.94
CA LEU A 34 -31.25 -3.12 32.31
C LEU A 34 -31.97 -1.77 32.08
N ALA A 35 -33.30 -1.79 31.97
CA ALA A 35 -34.17 -0.80 31.35
C ALA A 35 -35.12 -0.05 32.32
N VAL A 36 -35.56 1.16 31.88
CA VAL A 36 -36.84 1.89 32.11
C VAL A 36 -37.25 2.32 33.53
N VAL A 37 -37.64 3.62 33.70
CA VAL A 37 -38.98 4.12 34.14
C VAL A 37 -39.02 5.67 34.11
N MET A 38 -40.12 6.21 33.58
CA MET A 38 -40.53 7.62 33.54
C MET A 38 -41.17 8.07 34.87
N ALA A 39 -40.99 9.33 35.28
CA ALA A 39 -42.02 10.09 36.02
C ALA A 39 -41.75 11.60 36.06
N SER A 40 -42.77 12.34 35.65
CA SER A 40 -43.04 13.78 35.76
C SER A 40 -43.24 14.27 37.20
N GLY A 41 -43.02 15.57 37.47
CA GLY A 41 -43.60 16.22 38.66
C GLY A 41 -43.04 17.59 39.01
N SER A 42 -43.80 18.64 38.70
CA SER A 42 -43.64 20.06 39.05
C SER A 42 -43.83 20.33 40.55
N VAL A 43 -43.16 21.34 41.13
CA VAL A 43 -43.67 22.05 42.32
C VAL A 43 -43.27 23.53 42.32
N THR A 44 -44.28 24.37 42.54
CA THR A 44 -44.32 25.82 42.68
C THR A 44 -43.94 26.30 44.10
N ALA A 45 -43.55 27.57 44.20
CA ALA A 45 -42.94 28.24 45.34
C ALA A 45 -43.87 28.67 46.50
N TYR A 46 -43.27 28.88 47.68
CA TYR A 46 -43.54 29.86 48.77
C TYR A 46 -42.23 29.88 49.61
N GLY A 47 -41.67 30.92 50.23
CA GLY A 47 -41.97 32.32 50.52
C GLY A 47 -40.90 32.73 51.58
N ALA A 48 -40.28 33.91 51.43
CA ALA A 48 -39.10 34.36 52.20
C ALA A 48 -39.42 34.83 53.65
N PRO A 49 -38.39 35.16 54.46
CA PRO A 49 -38.18 36.59 54.71
C PRO A 49 -36.71 37.07 54.66
N THR A 50 -36.58 38.35 54.31
CA THR A 50 -35.40 39.22 54.16
C THR A 50 -34.64 39.55 55.45
N PRO A 51 -33.36 39.99 55.34
CA PRO A 51 -33.06 41.40 55.65
C PRO A 51 -32.15 42.11 54.62
N THR A 52 -32.38 43.41 54.45
CA THR A 52 -31.58 44.42 53.69
C THR A 52 -30.70 45.25 54.65
N PRO A 53 -29.84 46.18 54.17
CA PRO A 53 -28.82 46.05 53.13
C PRO A 53 -27.47 46.70 53.56
N THR A 54 -26.32 46.19 53.14
CA THR A 54 -25.11 47.02 53.10
C THR A 54 -24.14 46.55 52.01
N SER A 55 -23.68 47.54 51.24
CA SER A 55 -22.63 47.53 50.20
C SER A 55 -22.97 46.89 48.84
N THR A 56 -23.36 47.74 47.89
CA THR A 56 -23.03 47.60 46.46
C THR A 56 -21.56 47.98 46.24
N PRO A 57 -20.85 47.28 45.36
CA PRO A 57 -20.76 47.77 43.99
C PRO A 57 -21.36 46.78 43.00
N SER A 58 -21.88 47.32 41.90
CA SER A 58 -22.49 46.60 40.79
C SER A 58 -21.72 45.34 40.39
N SER A 59 -22.38 44.19 40.51
CA SER A 59 -22.12 43.09 39.59
C SER A 59 -22.55 43.57 38.20
N SER A 60 -21.64 44.19 37.45
CA SER A 60 -21.77 44.16 36.00
C SER A 60 -21.69 42.68 35.62
N ALA A 61 -22.84 42.10 35.29
CA ALA A 61 -22.90 40.81 34.65
C ALA A 61 -21.87 40.85 33.53
N SER A 62 -20.92 39.93 33.56
CA SER A 62 -19.93 39.77 32.51
C SER A 62 -20.68 39.74 31.18
N SER A 63 -20.54 40.80 30.39
CA SER A 63 -21.00 40.79 29.01
C SER A 63 -20.38 39.57 28.37
N PRO A 64 -21.15 38.68 27.75
CA PRO A 64 -20.64 37.39 27.31
C PRO A 64 -19.53 37.66 26.29
N SER A 65 -18.29 37.45 26.73
CA SER A 65 -17.10 37.93 26.03
C SER A 65 -16.79 36.98 24.89
N GLY A 66 -17.27 37.32 23.70
CA GLY A 66 -17.04 36.57 22.47
C GLY A 66 -18.18 36.74 21.48
N ARG A 67 -17.91 36.45 20.19
CA ARG A 67 -18.88 36.60 19.08
C ARG A 67 -20.18 35.83 19.35
N ALA A 68 -20.09 34.56 19.79
CA ALA A 68 -21.27 33.74 20.11
C ALA A 68 -22.10 34.33 21.27
N GLY A 69 -21.43 34.90 22.27
CA GLY A 69 -22.09 35.61 23.38
C GLY A 69 -22.88 36.84 22.93
N ARG A 70 -22.28 37.66 22.06
CA ARG A 70 -22.95 38.83 21.48
C ARG A 70 -24.14 38.44 20.59
N ILE A 71 -23.99 37.39 19.79
CA ILE A 71 -25.09 36.83 18.99
C ILE A 71 -26.24 36.38 19.89
N ALA A 72 -25.97 35.63 20.96
CA ALA A 72 -27.02 35.18 21.88
C ALA A 72 -27.77 36.34 22.57
N VAL A 73 -27.03 37.37 23.00
CA VAL A 73 -27.63 38.58 23.58
C VAL A 73 -28.51 39.29 22.55
N GLU A 74 -28.03 39.49 21.34
CA GLU A 74 -28.83 40.15 20.30
C GLU A 74 -30.00 39.28 19.83
N GLN A 75 -29.85 37.95 19.82
CA GLN A 75 -30.95 37.04 19.50
C GLN A 75 -32.07 37.16 20.53
N SER A 76 -31.74 37.35 21.82
CA SER A 76 -32.75 37.63 22.85
C SER A 76 -33.51 38.95 22.64
N ARG A 77 -32.94 39.86 21.84
CA ARG A 77 -33.52 41.17 21.49
C ARG A 77 -34.23 41.16 20.13
N ALA A 78 -34.19 40.07 19.37
CA ALA A 78 -34.79 39.97 18.04
C ALA A 78 -36.27 40.40 18.03
N GLY A 79 -37.07 39.89 18.97
CA GLY A 79 -38.48 40.27 19.11
C GLY A 79 -38.74 41.77 19.35
N SER A 80 -37.88 42.42 20.13
CA SER A 80 -37.97 43.89 20.30
C SER A 80 -37.55 44.66 19.05
N THR A 81 -36.62 44.09 18.28
CA THR A 81 -36.14 44.66 17.03
C THR A 81 -37.22 44.56 15.95
N GLU A 82 -37.87 43.41 15.81
CA GLU A 82 -39.03 43.20 14.92
C GLU A 82 -40.12 44.27 15.13
N ARG A 83 -40.51 44.50 16.39
CA ARG A 83 -41.49 45.54 16.75
C ARG A 83 -41.00 46.95 16.43
N ALA A 84 -39.73 47.25 16.72
CA ALA A 84 -39.15 48.55 16.44
C ALA A 84 -39.05 48.85 14.94
N LEU A 85 -38.93 47.81 14.10
CA LEU A 85 -38.87 47.91 12.65
C LEU A 85 -40.25 47.84 11.97
N GLY A 86 -41.30 47.52 12.72
CA GLY A 86 -42.66 47.39 12.17
C GLY A 86 -42.82 46.18 11.24
N LEU A 87 -42.11 45.09 11.51
CA LEU A 87 -42.23 43.85 10.73
C LEU A 87 -43.61 43.19 10.93
N ASP A 88 -44.04 42.42 9.92
CA ASP A 88 -45.30 41.65 10.02
C ASP A 88 -45.22 40.64 11.16
N GLY A 89 -46.33 40.39 11.85
CA GLY A 89 -46.36 39.50 13.03
C GLY A 89 -46.08 38.01 12.71
N ALA A 90 -46.01 37.65 11.44
CA ALA A 90 -45.58 36.33 11.00
C ALA A 90 -44.09 36.26 10.62
N GLU A 91 -43.33 37.33 10.83
CA GLU A 91 -41.89 37.36 10.61
C GLU A 91 -41.08 37.19 11.89
N ASP A 92 -39.99 36.44 11.80
CA ASP A 92 -39.01 36.32 12.88
C ASP A 92 -37.62 36.72 12.39
N LEU A 93 -36.86 37.41 13.23
CA LEU A 93 -35.46 37.76 13.00
C LEU A 93 -34.50 36.76 13.68
N VAL A 94 -33.56 36.24 12.90
CA VAL A 94 -32.50 35.36 13.37
C VAL A 94 -31.16 36.09 13.25
N VAL A 95 -30.50 36.35 14.38
CA VAL A 95 -29.21 37.03 14.42
C VAL A 95 -28.15 36.12 13.81
N ARG A 96 -27.55 36.62 12.73
CA ARG A 96 -26.46 35.96 12.03
C ARG A 96 -25.09 36.43 12.53
N ASP A 97 -24.96 37.73 12.80
CA ASP A 97 -23.69 38.29 13.29
C ASP A 97 -23.87 39.63 14.03
N VAL A 98 -22.86 39.97 14.84
CA VAL A 98 -22.78 41.23 15.59
C VAL A 98 -21.36 41.79 15.52
N ILE A 99 -21.23 42.95 14.87
CA ILE A 99 -19.99 43.74 14.85
C ILE A 99 -20.17 44.97 15.74
N THR A 100 -19.20 45.23 16.61
CA THR A 100 -19.16 46.44 17.44
C THR A 100 -17.93 47.23 17.04
N ASP A 101 -18.14 48.45 16.57
CA ASP A 101 -17.07 49.34 16.14
C ASP A 101 -16.37 49.97 17.37
N PRO A 102 -15.14 50.49 17.23
CA PRO A 102 -14.40 51.08 18.36
C PRO A 102 -15.12 52.26 19.04
N ASP A 103 -15.98 52.98 18.33
CA ASP A 103 -16.82 54.05 18.88
C ASP A 103 -18.03 53.52 19.68
N GLY A 104 -18.20 52.20 19.76
CA GLY A 104 -19.28 51.51 20.46
C GLY A 104 -20.59 51.44 19.68
N THR A 105 -20.63 51.86 18.42
CA THR A 105 -21.75 51.55 17.53
C THR A 105 -21.80 50.04 17.27
N THR A 106 -23.01 49.50 17.08
CA THR A 106 -23.21 48.06 16.89
C THR A 106 -24.03 47.80 15.63
N ASN A 107 -23.50 46.96 14.75
CA ASN A 107 -24.10 46.51 13.51
C ASN A 107 -24.55 45.05 13.69
N VAL A 108 -25.86 44.83 13.74
CA VAL A 108 -26.45 43.50 13.92
C VAL A 108 -27.06 43.03 12.61
N ARG A 109 -26.59 41.90 12.10
CA ARG A 109 -27.07 41.29 10.85
C ARG A 109 -28.09 40.20 11.17
N TYR A 110 -29.22 40.24 10.46
CA TYR A 110 -30.31 39.29 10.66
C TYR A 110 -30.67 38.57 9.36
N ASP A 111 -30.81 37.25 9.44
CA ASP A 111 -31.63 36.49 8.51
C ASP A 111 -33.12 36.60 8.95
N ARG A 112 -34.05 36.35 8.03
CA ARG A 112 -35.50 36.43 8.29
C ARG A 112 -36.19 35.10 8.03
N THR A 113 -37.27 34.84 8.76
CA THR A 113 -38.28 33.84 8.39
C THR A 113 -39.65 34.50 8.24
N TYR A 114 -40.54 33.91 7.43
CA TYR A 114 -41.95 34.30 7.31
C TYR A 114 -42.82 33.05 7.43
N ARG A 115 -43.66 32.98 8.48
CA ARG A 115 -44.46 31.79 8.84
C ARG A 115 -43.60 30.53 8.95
N GLY A 116 -42.39 30.66 9.49
CA GLY A 116 -41.42 29.57 9.62
C GLY A 116 -40.69 29.18 8.32
N LEU A 117 -41.00 29.80 7.18
CA LEU A 117 -40.24 29.61 5.95
C LEU A 117 -39.03 30.54 5.94
N ARG A 118 -37.87 30.02 5.58
CA ARG A 118 -36.67 30.84 5.37
C ARG A 118 -36.93 31.86 4.26
N VAL A 119 -36.52 33.11 4.49
CA VAL A 119 -36.53 34.13 3.45
C VAL A 119 -35.16 34.14 2.77
N VAL A 120 -35.15 33.89 1.45
CA VAL A 120 -33.97 33.95 0.60
C VAL A 120 -33.94 35.32 -0.08
N GLY A 121 -32.95 36.13 0.30
CA GLY A 121 -32.99 37.58 0.12
C GLY A 121 -33.85 38.25 1.20
N GLY A 122 -33.92 39.58 1.24
CA GLY A 122 -34.72 40.30 2.25
C GLY A 122 -34.08 40.41 3.64
N ASP A 123 -32.87 39.88 3.86
CA ASP A 123 -32.10 40.07 5.08
C ASP A 123 -31.79 41.54 5.37
N LEU A 124 -31.44 41.86 6.62
CA LEU A 124 -31.21 43.24 7.04
C LEU A 124 -30.05 43.40 8.01
N VAL A 125 -29.48 44.61 8.04
CA VAL A 125 -28.52 45.05 9.06
C VAL A 125 -29.12 46.22 9.82
N SER A 126 -29.28 46.08 11.14
CA SER A 126 -29.64 47.20 12.01
C SER A 126 -28.37 47.90 12.50
N HIS A 127 -28.26 49.21 12.26
CA HIS A 127 -27.15 50.04 12.70
C HIS A 127 -27.56 50.79 13.96
N ARG A 128 -26.88 50.53 15.08
CA ARG A 128 -27.24 51.07 16.40
C ARG A 128 -26.17 52.00 16.93
N VAL A 129 -26.61 53.11 17.52
CA VAL A 129 -25.72 53.98 18.30
C VAL A 129 -25.31 53.28 19.60
N ARG A 130 -24.27 53.77 20.28
CA ARG A 130 -23.75 53.20 21.55
C ARG A 130 -24.83 52.95 22.62
N SER A 131 -25.92 53.72 22.64
CA SER A 131 -27.05 53.51 23.55
C SER A 131 -27.96 52.32 23.20
N GLY A 132 -27.70 51.62 22.09
CA GLY A 132 -28.49 50.50 21.60
C GLY A 132 -29.68 50.91 20.71
N LYS A 133 -29.97 52.20 20.54
CA LYS A 133 -31.05 52.68 19.67
C LYS A 133 -30.70 52.47 18.19
N ILE A 134 -31.65 51.95 17.41
CA ILE A 134 -31.52 51.81 15.95
C ILE A 134 -31.49 53.20 15.32
N LYS A 135 -30.40 53.50 14.61
CA LYS A 135 -30.19 54.74 13.86
C LYS A 135 -30.62 54.59 12.40
N ALA A 136 -30.30 53.44 11.80
CA ALA A 136 -30.59 53.14 10.41
C ALA A 136 -30.74 51.63 10.22
N VAL A 137 -31.36 51.24 9.11
CA VAL A 137 -31.46 49.84 8.68
C VAL A 137 -31.07 49.75 7.21
N SER A 138 -30.17 48.83 6.92
CA SER A 138 -29.83 48.44 5.56
C SER A 138 -30.64 47.20 5.21
N TRP A 139 -31.50 47.30 4.19
CA TRP A 139 -32.34 46.20 3.72
C TRP A 139 -31.79 45.58 2.44
N ASN A 140 -31.83 44.25 2.34
CA ASN A 140 -31.57 43.56 1.09
C ASN A 140 -32.85 43.53 0.23
N GLY A 141 -33.03 44.54 -0.62
CA GLY A 141 -34.21 44.67 -1.48
C GLY A 141 -35.40 45.29 -0.77
N SER A 142 -36.55 44.61 -0.77
CA SER A 142 -37.80 45.10 -0.16
C SER A 142 -37.84 44.85 1.35
N PRO A 143 -38.28 45.83 2.17
CA PRO A 143 -38.64 45.58 3.56
C PRO A 143 -39.84 44.63 3.71
N GLU A 144 -40.68 44.51 2.69
CA GLU A 144 -41.84 43.61 2.69
C GLU A 144 -41.44 42.21 2.21
N VAL A 145 -41.75 41.17 3.00
CA VAL A 145 -41.54 39.74 2.65
C VAL A 145 -42.84 38.92 2.63
N VAL A 146 -43.98 39.60 2.73
CA VAL A 146 -45.31 38.97 2.76
C VAL A 146 -45.64 38.34 1.39
N VAL A 147 -46.16 37.12 1.41
CA VAL A 147 -46.62 36.39 0.22
C VAL A 147 -48.11 36.08 0.29
N ALA A 148 -48.78 36.04 -0.87
CA ALA A 148 -50.22 35.81 -0.95
C ALA A 148 -50.68 34.43 -0.43
N SER A 149 -49.80 33.43 -0.46
CA SER A 149 -50.03 32.09 0.08
C SER A 149 -48.70 31.40 0.39
N THR A 150 -48.67 30.58 1.43
CA THR A 150 -47.56 29.67 1.76
C THR A 150 -47.81 28.23 1.28
N THR A 151 -48.91 27.98 0.57
CA THR A 151 -49.22 26.68 -0.02
C THR A 151 -48.67 26.61 -1.45
N PRO A 152 -47.72 25.70 -1.77
CA PRO A 152 -47.18 25.58 -3.12
C PRO A 152 -48.22 24.92 -4.05
N LYS A 153 -48.30 25.38 -5.30
CA LYS A 153 -49.09 24.71 -6.35
C LYS A 153 -48.26 23.67 -7.10
N LEU A 154 -46.95 23.85 -7.13
CA LEU A 154 -45.98 22.94 -7.69
C LEU A 154 -45.50 21.95 -6.64
N SER A 155 -45.37 20.67 -7.01
CA SER A 155 -44.79 19.66 -6.13
C SER A 155 -43.27 19.84 -5.97
N LEU A 156 -42.75 19.45 -4.80
CA LEU A 156 -41.30 19.46 -4.53
C LEU A 156 -40.51 18.60 -5.53
N SER A 157 -41.09 17.49 -6.02
CA SER A 157 -40.46 16.65 -7.05
C SER A 157 -40.33 17.38 -8.40
N ALA A 158 -41.37 18.12 -8.82
CA ALA A 158 -41.32 18.92 -10.04
C ALA A 158 -40.35 20.09 -9.90
N ALA A 159 -40.27 20.71 -8.72
CA ALA A 159 -39.27 21.74 -8.42
C ALA A 159 -37.84 21.17 -8.50
N ARG A 160 -37.57 20.01 -7.89
CA ARG A 160 -36.26 19.33 -7.97
C ARG A 160 -35.87 18.99 -9.41
N ALA A 161 -36.83 18.57 -10.24
CA ALA A 161 -36.58 18.34 -11.67
C ALA A 161 -36.22 19.62 -12.42
N ALA A 162 -36.90 20.74 -12.14
CA ALA A 162 -36.57 22.05 -12.72
C ALA A 162 -35.19 22.55 -12.27
N GLY A 163 -34.88 22.44 -10.97
CA GLY A 163 -33.56 22.78 -10.43
C GLY A 163 -32.44 21.92 -11.00
N GLY A 164 -32.64 20.60 -11.09
CA GLY A 164 -31.68 19.68 -11.69
C GLY A 164 -31.36 20.01 -13.16
N ARG A 165 -32.37 20.36 -13.96
CA ARG A 165 -32.17 20.82 -15.35
C ARG A 165 -31.39 22.13 -15.45
N LYS A 166 -31.63 23.07 -14.53
CA LYS A 166 -30.88 24.33 -14.51
C LYS A 166 -29.43 24.09 -14.11
N ALA A 167 -29.21 23.28 -13.08
CA ALA A 167 -27.89 22.94 -12.57
C ALA A 167 -27.06 22.13 -13.60
N SER A 168 -27.68 21.25 -14.39
CA SER A 168 -26.95 20.50 -15.45
C SER A 168 -26.33 21.38 -16.54
N LEU A 169 -26.70 22.66 -16.62
CA LEU A 169 -26.04 23.63 -17.50
C LEU A 169 -24.72 24.16 -16.91
N MET A 170 -24.47 23.93 -15.62
CA MET A 170 -23.31 24.42 -14.86
C MET A 170 -22.40 23.30 -14.36
N GLN A 171 -22.93 22.08 -14.16
CA GLN A 171 -22.19 20.95 -13.59
C GLN A 171 -22.58 19.59 -14.20
N GLN A 172 -21.65 18.63 -14.15
CA GLN A 172 -21.78 17.22 -14.51
C GLN A 172 -22.04 16.33 -13.27
N GLY A 173 -22.66 15.16 -13.47
CA GLY A 173 -22.77 14.12 -12.43
C GLY A 173 -23.66 14.46 -11.22
N ALA A 174 -24.77 15.18 -11.42
CA ALA A 174 -25.65 15.61 -10.32
C ALA A 174 -26.19 14.44 -9.48
N ALA A 175 -25.75 14.33 -8.22
CA ALA A 175 -25.97 13.14 -7.38
C ALA A 175 -27.06 13.31 -6.30
N ALA A 176 -27.42 14.53 -5.90
CA ALA A 176 -28.47 14.78 -4.91
C ALA A 176 -29.15 16.15 -5.09
N THR A 177 -30.49 16.17 -5.14
CA THR A 177 -31.30 17.39 -5.12
C THR A 177 -32.07 17.50 -3.79
N LYS A 178 -31.61 18.37 -2.90
CA LYS A 178 -32.42 18.80 -1.74
C LYS A 178 -33.25 20.00 -2.19
N GLY A 179 -34.49 20.08 -1.70
CA GLY A 179 -35.34 21.22 -1.99
C GLY A 179 -36.11 21.62 -0.75
N GLU A 180 -36.12 22.91 -0.47
CA GLU A 180 -36.77 23.56 0.67
C GLU A 180 -37.77 24.59 0.15
N LEU A 181 -38.95 24.67 0.76
CA LEU A 181 -39.91 25.73 0.45
C LEU A 181 -39.48 27.01 1.17
N VAL A 182 -39.35 28.11 0.44
CA VAL A 182 -38.82 29.40 0.92
C VAL A 182 -39.68 30.56 0.45
N VAL A 183 -39.54 31.70 1.11
CA VAL A 183 -39.96 32.98 0.52
C VAL A 183 -38.75 33.58 -0.19
N TYR A 184 -38.85 33.81 -1.50
CA TYR A 184 -37.81 34.48 -2.26
C TYR A 184 -38.12 35.97 -2.42
N SER A 185 -37.21 36.82 -1.95
CA SER A 185 -37.27 38.28 -2.11
C SER A 185 -36.08 38.72 -2.99
N PRO A 186 -36.29 38.93 -4.31
CA PRO A 186 -35.20 39.29 -5.21
C PRO A 186 -34.63 40.67 -4.89
N GLY A 187 -33.29 40.80 -4.94
CA GLY A 187 -32.61 42.09 -4.80
C GLY A 187 -32.92 43.04 -5.97
N GLY A 188 -33.01 44.34 -5.69
CA GLY A 188 -33.32 45.38 -6.67
C GLY A 188 -34.32 46.42 -6.14
N SER A 189 -34.45 47.54 -6.86
CA SER A 189 -35.08 48.80 -6.42
C SER A 189 -36.52 48.66 -5.90
N GLY A 190 -36.73 48.30 -4.63
CA GLY A 190 -37.97 48.47 -3.84
C GLY A 190 -39.33 48.03 -4.43
N LYS A 191 -39.34 47.39 -5.61
CA LYS A 191 -40.54 47.11 -6.43
C LYS A 191 -40.72 45.62 -6.72
N ALA A 192 -39.73 44.80 -6.40
CA ALA A 192 -39.81 43.36 -6.61
C ALA A 192 -40.64 42.72 -5.50
N LYS A 193 -41.76 42.07 -5.85
CA LYS A 193 -42.65 41.43 -4.88
C LYS A 193 -42.10 40.07 -4.45
N PRO A 194 -42.06 39.77 -3.14
CA PRO A 194 -41.72 38.45 -2.61
C PRO A 194 -42.61 37.36 -3.21
N ARG A 195 -42.05 36.16 -3.40
CA ARG A 195 -42.80 35.01 -3.92
C ARG A 195 -42.51 33.75 -3.13
N LEU A 196 -43.50 32.88 -3.05
CA LEU A 196 -43.28 31.52 -2.58
C LEU A 196 -42.49 30.75 -3.66
N ALA A 197 -41.37 30.16 -3.28
CA ALA A 197 -40.48 29.44 -4.17
C ALA A 197 -39.91 28.18 -3.49
N TYR A 198 -39.29 27.30 -4.26
CA TYR A 198 -38.42 26.26 -3.76
C TYR A 198 -36.97 26.67 -3.99
N ASP A 199 -36.14 26.59 -2.95
CA ASP A 199 -34.69 26.62 -3.06
C ASP A 199 -34.20 25.20 -3.29
N VAL A 200 -33.80 24.89 -4.53
CA VAL A 200 -33.31 23.57 -4.93
C VAL A 200 -31.79 23.60 -5.00
N LEU A 201 -31.15 22.97 -4.01
CA LEU A 201 -29.71 22.75 -3.98
C LEU A 201 -29.36 21.46 -4.73
N THR A 202 -28.52 21.58 -5.75
CA THR A 202 -27.99 20.47 -6.55
C THR A 202 -26.47 20.41 -6.43
N THR A 203 -25.93 19.27 -6.02
CA THR A 203 -24.47 19.05 -5.95
C THR A 203 -23.96 18.30 -7.18
N GLY A 204 -22.80 18.68 -7.69
CA GLY A 204 -22.15 18.05 -8.84
C GLY A 204 -20.69 18.50 -8.99
N VAL A 205 -20.14 18.34 -10.19
CA VAL A 205 -18.74 18.69 -10.52
C VAL A 205 -18.72 19.44 -11.84
N ARG A 206 -18.04 20.59 -11.92
CA ARG A 206 -17.87 21.36 -13.16
C ARG A 206 -16.95 20.64 -14.16
N ALA A 207 -16.90 21.15 -15.39
CA ALA A 207 -16.05 20.60 -16.45
C ALA A 207 -14.55 20.64 -16.11
N ASP A 208 -14.12 21.63 -15.31
CA ASP A 208 -12.77 21.78 -14.78
C ASP A 208 -12.50 20.93 -13.52
N GLN A 209 -13.44 20.04 -13.18
CA GLN A 209 -13.43 19.19 -11.99
C GLN A 209 -13.66 19.89 -10.64
N THR A 210 -14.00 21.19 -10.63
CA THR A 210 -14.36 21.91 -9.41
C THR A 210 -15.70 21.38 -8.87
N PRO A 211 -15.79 20.93 -7.60
CA PRO A 211 -17.07 20.56 -7.01
C PRO A 211 -18.00 21.78 -6.96
N SER A 212 -19.28 21.57 -7.25
CA SER A 212 -20.27 22.65 -7.41
C SER A 212 -21.51 22.39 -6.56
N ARG A 213 -22.10 23.49 -6.09
CA ARG A 213 -23.27 23.52 -5.20
C ARG A 213 -24.23 24.60 -5.71
N VAL A 214 -25.02 24.22 -6.71
CA VAL A 214 -25.93 25.15 -7.39
C VAL A 214 -27.25 25.25 -6.64
N HIS A 215 -27.56 26.45 -6.16
CA HIS A 215 -28.90 26.83 -5.74
C HIS A 215 -29.71 27.27 -6.97
N THR A 216 -30.93 26.74 -7.09
CA THR A 216 -31.91 27.19 -8.08
C THR A 216 -33.21 27.53 -7.39
N ILE A 217 -33.59 28.81 -7.46
CA ILE A 217 -34.88 29.28 -6.96
C ILE A 217 -35.93 29.02 -8.02
N VAL A 218 -36.89 28.17 -7.70
CA VAL A 218 -37.98 27.74 -8.58
C VAL A 218 -39.30 28.26 -8.03
N ASP A 219 -40.03 29.08 -8.79
CA ASP A 219 -41.33 29.62 -8.40
C ASP A 219 -42.30 28.47 -8.04
N ALA A 220 -42.84 28.47 -6.83
CA ALA A 220 -43.63 27.36 -6.30
C ALA A 220 -45.06 27.32 -6.87
N GLY A 221 -45.44 28.29 -7.70
CA GLY A 221 -46.70 28.32 -8.43
C GLY A 221 -46.59 27.80 -9.87
N THR A 222 -45.49 28.13 -10.54
CA THR A 222 -45.33 27.97 -12.00
C THR A 222 -44.22 27.00 -12.40
N GLY A 223 -43.25 26.73 -11.53
CA GLY A 223 -42.05 25.96 -11.87
C GLY A 223 -41.01 26.72 -12.66
N ALA A 224 -41.19 28.03 -12.88
CA ALA A 224 -40.20 28.87 -13.55
C ALA A 224 -38.96 29.07 -12.67
N THR A 225 -37.76 28.97 -13.25
CA THR A 225 -36.51 29.35 -12.57
C THR A 225 -36.47 30.87 -12.41
N MET A 226 -36.42 31.34 -11.18
CA MET A 226 -36.38 32.76 -10.82
C MET A 226 -34.96 33.28 -10.67
N SER A 227 -34.08 32.47 -10.08
CA SER A 227 -32.66 32.78 -9.90
C SER A 227 -31.87 31.48 -9.77
N SER A 228 -30.58 31.53 -10.08
CA SER A 228 -29.68 30.41 -9.86
C SER A 228 -28.26 30.92 -9.69
N TRP A 229 -27.55 30.38 -8.69
CA TRP A 229 -26.15 30.68 -8.43
C TRP A 229 -25.46 29.43 -7.90
N ASP A 230 -24.14 29.37 -8.11
CA ASP A 230 -23.28 28.38 -7.49
C ASP A 230 -22.73 28.98 -6.19
N GLU A 231 -22.82 28.26 -5.07
CA GLU A 231 -22.20 28.68 -3.81
C GLU A 231 -20.68 28.70 -3.91
N ILE A 232 -20.12 27.88 -4.80
CA ILE A 232 -18.69 27.79 -5.05
C ILE A 232 -18.34 28.80 -6.13
N VAL A 233 -17.41 29.69 -5.86
CA VAL A 233 -16.93 30.70 -6.83
C VAL A 233 -15.40 30.69 -6.85
N ASN A 234 -14.82 31.07 -7.98
CA ASN A 234 -13.37 31.15 -8.09
C ASN A 234 -12.96 32.60 -7.81
N GLY A 235 -12.28 32.83 -6.69
CA GLY A 235 -11.62 34.08 -6.38
C GLY A 235 -10.27 34.18 -7.08
N THR A 236 -9.73 35.40 -7.14
CA THR A 236 -8.34 35.64 -7.55
C THR A 236 -7.54 35.97 -6.31
N GLY A 237 -6.58 35.13 -5.96
CA GLY A 237 -5.65 35.37 -4.87
C GLY A 237 -4.31 35.87 -5.39
N ASN A 238 -3.70 36.82 -4.70
CA ASN A 238 -2.33 37.24 -4.89
C ASN A 238 -1.53 36.92 -3.62
N GLY A 239 -0.89 35.76 -3.64
CA GLY A 239 -0.11 35.22 -2.52
C GLY A 239 1.33 35.71 -2.52
N ILE A 240 2.04 35.48 -1.41
CA ILE A 240 3.42 35.93 -1.21
C ILE A 240 4.36 35.12 -2.10
N TYR A 241 4.16 33.80 -2.14
CA TYR A 241 5.06 32.87 -2.83
C TYR A 241 4.46 32.35 -4.13
N VAL A 242 3.14 32.19 -4.20
CA VAL A 242 2.48 31.60 -5.38
C VAL A 242 2.09 32.63 -6.44
N GLY A 243 2.24 33.93 -6.13
CA GLY A 243 1.81 35.04 -6.97
C GLY A 243 0.29 35.06 -7.20
N THR A 244 -0.14 35.50 -8.39
CA THR A 244 -1.57 35.58 -8.73
C THR A 244 -2.11 34.23 -9.20
N VAL A 245 -3.02 33.64 -8.43
CA VAL A 245 -3.59 32.31 -8.65
C VAL A 245 -5.12 32.31 -8.48
N PRO A 246 -5.85 31.40 -9.15
CA PRO A 246 -7.24 31.15 -8.80
C PRO A 246 -7.33 30.39 -7.47
N ILE A 247 -8.27 30.79 -6.61
CA ILE A 247 -8.60 30.06 -5.38
C ILE A 247 -10.10 29.81 -5.29
N ASP A 248 -10.49 28.62 -4.81
CA ASP A 248 -11.89 28.28 -4.60
C ASP A 248 -12.40 28.95 -3.32
N THR A 249 -13.45 29.74 -3.45
CA THR A 249 -14.10 30.42 -2.32
C THR A 249 -15.58 30.13 -2.29
N THR A 250 -16.23 30.50 -1.19
CA THR A 250 -17.68 30.35 -1.02
C THR A 250 -18.29 31.69 -0.67
N GLY A 251 -19.43 32.00 -1.27
CA GLY A 251 -20.15 33.23 -0.96
C GLY A 251 -21.01 33.73 -2.10
N THR A 252 -21.44 34.98 -1.96
CA THR A 252 -22.24 35.70 -2.94
C THR A 252 -21.58 37.04 -3.23
N PRO A 253 -21.87 37.71 -4.36
CA PRO A 253 -21.36 39.05 -4.65
C PRO A 253 -21.49 40.00 -3.45
N GLY A 254 -20.37 40.61 -3.02
CA GLY A 254 -20.29 41.48 -1.84
C GLY A 254 -19.90 40.77 -0.54
N HIS A 255 -19.91 39.43 -0.49
CA HIS A 255 -19.64 38.63 0.70
C HIS A 255 -19.07 37.23 0.33
N TYR A 256 -17.75 37.14 0.26
CA TYR A 256 -17.01 35.90 0.01
C TYR A 256 -16.22 35.47 1.25
N SER A 257 -15.89 34.18 1.33
CA SER A 257 -15.05 33.61 2.36
C SER A 257 -14.05 32.62 1.76
N MET A 258 -12.81 32.59 2.28
CA MET A 258 -11.79 31.59 1.91
C MET A 258 -12.16 30.21 2.46
N ARG A 259 -13.16 29.60 1.84
CA ARG A 259 -13.66 28.27 2.12
C ARG A 259 -14.08 27.65 0.80
N ASN A 260 -13.66 26.42 0.55
CA ASN A 260 -14.02 25.70 -0.67
C ASN A 260 -15.07 24.61 -0.41
N ALA A 261 -15.50 23.96 -1.50
CA ALA A 261 -16.58 22.97 -1.51
C ALA A 261 -16.26 21.68 -0.76
N VAL A 262 -14.98 21.30 -0.69
CA VAL A 262 -14.54 20.09 0.00
C VAL A 262 -14.34 20.34 1.49
N GLY A 263 -14.42 21.59 1.94
CA GLY A 263 -14.31 21.96 3.35
C GLY A 263 -12.93 22.42 3.78
N ASN A 264 -12.01 22.69 2.85
CA ASN A 264 -10.83 23.49 3.20
C ASN A 264 -11.29 24.91 3.52
N TYR A 265 -10.71 25.52 4.55
CA TYR A 265 -10.93 26.92 4.87
C TYR A 265 -9.74 27.53 5.59
N THR A 266 -9.48 28.81 5.36
CA THR A 266 -8.32 29.50 5.92
C THR A 266 -8.77 30.51 6.96
N THR A 267 -8.05 30.56 8.08
CA THR A 267 -8.32 31.52 9.15
C THR A 267 -7.08 32.28 9.56
N ASP A 268 -7.28 33.57 9.83
CA ASP A 268 -6.33 34.46 10.45
C ASP A 268 -6.33 34.28 11.98
N LEU A 269 -5.17 33.99 12.56
CA LEU A 269 -4.99 33.96 14.01
C LEU A 269 -4.60 35.32 14.61
N ASN A 270 -4.36 36.36 13.82
CA ASN A 270 -4.04 37.71 14.30
C ASN A 270 -2.85 37.77 15.27
N GLY A 271 -1.82 36.96 15.03
CA GLY A 271 -0.65 36.84 15.91
C GLY A 271 -0.95 36.14 17.24
N LEU A 272 -2.16 35.60 17.42
CA LEU A 272 -2.49 34.77 18.57
C LEU A 272 -1.66 33.49 18.51
N GLY A 273 -0.92 33.24 19.58
CA GLY A 273 -0.16 32.03 19.83
C GLY A 273 -0.14 31.73 21.32
N ASN A 274 0.92 31.09 21.80
CA ASN A 274 1.09 30.70 23.21
C ASN A 274 1.34 31.87 24.19
N GLY A 275 0.62 32.98 24.05
CA GLY A 275 0.52 33.99 25.09
C GLY A 275 -0.63 33.63 26.03
N LEU A 276 -0.30 33.09 27.21
CA LEU A 276 -1.18 32.88 28.38
C LEU A 276 -2.00 31.57 28.43
N GLY A 277 -1.34 30.41 28.56
CA GLY A 277 -1.88 29.23 29.27
C GLY A 277 -3.19 28.61 28.74
N GLY A 278 -3.52 28.80 27.46
CA GLY A 278 -4.70 28.25 26.80
C GLY A 278 -4.38 27.04 25.91
N ASP A 279 -5.43 26.31 25.52
CA ASP A 279 -5.37 25.14 24.65
C ASP A 279 -4.97 25.52 23.21
N ILE A 280 -3.71 25.23 22.86
CA ILE A 280 -3.07 25.45 21.54
C ILE A 280 -3.88 24.88 20.36
N PHE A 281 -4.63 23.80 20.61
CA PHE A 281 -5.42 23.11 19.59
C PHE A 281 -6.75 23.80 19.30
N ASN A 282 -7.19 24.71 20.18
CA ASN A 282 -8.53 25.31 20.15
C ASN A 282 -8.54 26.85 20.01
N VAL A 283 -7.44 27.48 19.59
CA VAL A 283 -7.39 28.93 19.36
C VAL A 283 -8.39 29.34 18.25
N PRO A 284 -9.42 30.15 18.56
CA PRO A 284 -10.43 30.54 17.58
C PRO A 284 -9.89 31.63 16.65
N GLY A 285 -9.43 31.24 15.46
CA GLY A 285 -9.16 32.16 14.36
C GLY A 285 -10.40 32.70 13.63
N THR A 286 -10.20 33.73 12.82
CA THR A 286 -11.26 34.35 11.99
C THR A 286 -11.11 33.90 10.54
N THR A 287 -12.15 33.33 9.93
CA THR A 287 -12.13 33.01 8.49
C THR A 287 -11.95 34.29 7.67
N PHE A 288 -11.02 34.28 6.72
CA PHE A 288 -10.87 35.40 5.78
C PHE A 288 -12.17 35.60 5.00
N THR A 289 -12.63 36.84 4.96
CA THR A 289 -13.80 37.26 4.17
C THR A 289 -13.43 38.45 3.32
N ASP A 290 -14.01 38.53 2.12
CA ASP A 290 -13.73 39.59 1.17
C ASP A 290 -15.00 40.00 0.41
N ALA A 291 -15.06 41.24 -0.06
CA ALA A 291 -16.26 41.78 -0.71
C ALA A 291 -16.30 41.54 -2.24
N ASP A 292 -15.14 41.51 -2.91
CA ASP A 292 -15.04 41.47 -4.37
C ASP A 292 -14.41 40.17 -4.92
N ASN A 293 -13.99 39.28 -4.02
CA ASN A 293 -13.33 38.01 -4.27
C ASN A 293 -11.90 38.15 -4.84
N ALA A 294 -11.27 39.31 -4.65
CA ALA A 294 -9.85 39.53 -4.89
C ALA A 294 -9.11 39.52 -3.54
N TRP A 295 -8.18 38.59 -3.37
CA TRP A 295 -7.58 38.29 -2.07
C TRP A 295 -6.09 38.60 -2.08
N GLY A 296 -5.61 39.32 -1.08
CA GLY A 296 -4.19 39.61 -0.94
C GLY A 296 -3.65 40.57 -2.01
N ASN A 297 -2.41 41.00 -1.81
CA ASN A 297 -1.69 41.87 -2.75
C ASN A 297 -0.26 41.39 -3.04
N GLY A 298 0.08 40.18 -2.60
CA GLY A 298 1.39 39.56 -2.74
C GLY A 298 2.45 40.06 -1.77
N ALA A 299 2.15 41.03 -0.90
CA ALA A 299 3.07 41.51 0.12
C ALA A 299 2.83 40.79 1.45
N VAL A 300 3.90 40.55 2.21
CA VAL A 300 3.89 40.01 3.59
C VAL A 300 3.07 40.89 4.54
N THR A 301 3.00 42.20 4.28
CA THR A 301 2.22 43.15 5.08
C THR A 301 0.71 42.99 4.92
N ASP A 302 0.25 42.35 3.84
CA ASP A 302 -1.13 41.97 3.68
C ASP A 302 -1.34 40.53 4.14
N ARG A 303 -2.08 40.42 5.24
CA ARG A 303 -2.40 39.15 5.91
C ARG A 303 -3.14 38.18 5.00
N ALA A 304 -3.96 38.71 4.08
CA ALA A 304 -4.67 37.87 3.13
C ALA A 304 -3.71 37.18 2.15
N SER A 305 -2.52 37.73 1.87
CA SER A 305 -1.54 37.11 0.96
C SER A 305 -1.01 35.77 1.52
N ALA A 306 -0.66 35.71 2.81
CA ALA A 306 -0.30 34.44 3.45
C ALA A 306 -1.50 33.48 3.52
N GLY A 307 -2.71 34.04 3.71
CA GLY A 307 -3.96 33.29 3.63
C GLY A 307 -4.19 32.66 2.25
N VAL A 308 -3.85 33.36 1.16
CA VAL A 308 -3.93 32.87 -0.22
C VAL A 308 -2.98 31.70 -0.41
N ASP A 309 -1.70 31.82 -0.04
CA ASP A 309 -0.71 30.75 -0.19
C ASP A 309 -1.18 29.47 0.54
N ALA A 310 -1.58 29.61 1.81
CA ALA A 310 -2.05 28.48 2.61
C ALA A 310 -3.37 27.87 2.09
N HIS A 311 -4.27 28.68 1.51
CA HIS A 311 -5.53 28.19 0.94
C HIS A 311 -5.29 27.46 -0.39
N TYR A 312 -4.46 28.05 -1.24
CA TYR A 312 -4.09 27.50 -2.54
C TYR A 312 -3.31 26.19 -2.37
N GLY A 313 -2.30 26.18 -1.49
CA GLY A 313 -1.52 24.99 -1.14
C GLY A 313 -2.40 23.85 -0.63
N ALA A 314 -3.27 24.09 0.37
CA ALA A 314 -4.22 23.07 0.85
C ALA A 314 -5.17 22.56 -0.25
N GLY A 315 -5.60 23.43 -1.17
CA GLY A 315 -6.40 23.06 -2.33
C GLY A 315 -5.65 22.17 -3.31
N LYS A 316 -4.40 22.53 -3.65
CA LYS A 316 -3.53 21.76 -4.54
C LYS A 316 -3.16 20.41 -3.94
N THR A 317 -2.86 20.34 -2.65
CA THR A 317 -2.58 19.08 -1.96
C THR A 317 -3.80 18.17 -1.97
N PHE A 318 -4.98 18.68 -1.62
CA PHE A 318 -6.22 17.90 -1.71
C PHE A 318 -6.44 17.33 -3.12
N ASN A 319 -6.26 18.16 -4.14
CA ASN A 319 -6.46 17.77 -5.53
C ASN A 319 -5.39 16.79 -6.04
N TYR A 320 -4.13 16.94 -5.64
CA TYR A 320 -3.07 15.99 -5.97
C TYR A 320 -3.40 14.59 -5.42
N PHE A 321 -3.69 14.51 -4.12
CA PHE A 321 -4.05 13.24 -3.48
C PHE A 321 -5.29 12.61 -4.13
N LYS A 322 -6.30 13.40 -4.46
CA LYS A 322 -7.54 12.90 -5.10
C LYS A 322 -7.31 12.45 -6.54
N ASN A 323 -6.70 13.31 -7.36
CA ASN A 323 -6.68 13.14 -8.81
C ASN A 323 -5.51 12.26 -9.27
N VAL A 324 -4.38 12.27 -8.54
CA VAL A 324 -3.17 11.51 -8.89
C VAL A 324 -3.09 10.20 -8.12
N LEU A 325 -3.47 10.21 -6.84
CA LEU A 325 -3.31 9.06 -5.92
C LEU A 325 -4.63 8.38 -5.54
N GLY A 326 -5.78 8.93 -5.97
CA GLY A 326 -7.10 8.36 -5.70
C GLY A 326 -7.59 8.49 -4.25
N ARG A 327 -6.96 9.35 -3.43
CA ARG A 327 -7.33 9.59 -2.03
C ARG A 327 -8.20 10.83 -1.89
N ASN A 328 -9.41 10.69 -1.38
CA ASN A 328 -10.33 11.80 -1.24
C ASN A 328 -10.16 12.52 0.12
N GLY A 329 -9.16 13.39 0.23
CA GLY A 329 -8.86 14.15 1.45
C GLY A 329 -8.08 13.36 2.52
N ILE A 330 -7.75 14.02 3.64
CA ILE A 330 -6.86 13.49 4.68
C ILE A 330 -7.34 12.15 5.23
N ARG A 331 -8.64 12.02 5.52
CA ARG A 331 -9.26 10.80 6.09
C ARG A 331 -9.95 9.93 5.04
N ASN A 332 -9.68 10.19 3.75
CA ASN A 332 -10.34 9.54 2.61
C ASN A 332 -11.88 9.65 2.61
N ASN A 333 -12.43 10.72 3.19
CA ASN A 333 -13.88 10.93 3.35
C ASN A 333 -14.42 12.12 2.53
N GLY A 334 -13.59 12.74 1.70
CA GLY A 334 -13.91 13.91 0.90
C GLY A 334 -13.97 15.22 1.66
N VAL A 335 -13.51 15.25 2.90
CA VAL A 335 -13.49 16.44 3.76
C VAL A 335 -12.08 17.03 3.79
N GLY A 336 -12.00 18.32 3.52
CA GLY A 336 -10.81 19.15 3.60
C GLY A 336 -10.43 19.50 5.05
N ALA A 337 -9.34 20.26 5.19
CA ALA A 337 -8.81 20.67 6.49
C ALA A 337 -8.71 22.19 6.60
N ARG A 338 -8.63 22.67 7.84
CA ARG A 338 -8.42 24.10 8.09
C ARG A 338 -6.94 24.44 7.94
N SER A 339 -6.65 25.58 7.34
CA SER A 339 -5.33 26.24 7.37
C SER A 339 -5.39 27.44 8.32
N ARG A 340 -4.49 27.50 9.31
CA ARG A 340 -4.38 28.63 10.25
C ARG A 340 -3.09 29.39 9.95
N VAL A 341 -3.19 30.66 9.57
CA VAL A 341 -2.01 31.51 9.30
C VAL A 341 -1.85 32.57 10.38
N HIS A 342 -0.66 33.16 10.43
CA HIS A 342 -0.26 34.16 11.41
C HIS A 342 -0.34 33.67 12.85
N TYR A 343 0.12 32.45 13.05
CA TYR A 343 0.22 31.84 14.36
C TYR A 343 1.38 32.44 15.16
N GLY A 344 1.07 32.93 16.37
CA GLY A 344 2.07 33.49 17.27
C GLY A 344 2.77 34.74 16.73
N ASN A 345 3.94 35.05 17.29
CA ASN A 345 4.74 36.20 16.93
C ASN A 345 6.19 35.76 16.73
N GLY A 346 6.73 35.94 15.53
CA GLY A 346 8.06 35.50 15.15
C GLY A 346 8.20 33.97 15.13
N TYR A 347 7.10 33.23 14.91
CA TYR A 347 7.08 31.78 15.06
C TYR A 347 7.71 31.10 13.84
N LEU A 348 8.83 30.42 14.08
CA LEU A 348 9.68 29.79 13.07
C LEU A 348 9.29 28.33 12.80
N ASN A 349 8.00 28.05 12.63
CA ASN A 349 7.57 26.71 12.27
C ASN A 349 6.18 26.68 11.62
N ALA A 350 5.88 25.57 10.96
CA ALA A 350 4.55 25.12 10.63
C ALA A 350 4.30 23.74 11.27
N PHE A 351 3.03 23.35 11.44
CA PHE A 351 2.70 22.02 11.96
C PHE A 351 1.26 21.59 11.65
N TRP A 352 1.10 20.28 11.49
CA TRP A 352 -0.16 19.55 11.61
C TRP A 352 -0.44 19.16 13.07
N ASP A 353 -1.68 19.37 13.52
CA ASP A 353 -2.07 19.15 14.92
C ASP A 353 -3.04 17.98 15.17
N GLY A 354 -3.28 17.14 14.15
CA GLY A 354 -4.29 16.08 14.16
C GLY A 354 -5.61 16.47 13.48
N THR A 355 -5.84 17.77 13.28
CA THR A 355 -7.08 18.29 12.68
C THR A 355 -6.90 19.37 11.63
N GLN A 356 -5.83 20.17 11.74
CA GLN A 356 -5.61 21.35 10.90
C GLN A 356 -4.12 21.67 10.77
N MET A 357 -3.78 22.38 9.68
CA MET A 357 -2.43 22.91 9.44
C MET A 357 -2.30 24.30 10.03
N THR A 358 -1.13 24.62 10.56
CA THR A 358 -0.85 25.89 11.26
C THR A 358 0.49 26.44 10.85
N TYR A 359 0.52 27.72 10.51
CA TYR A 359 1.68 28.37 9.91
C TYR A 359 2.04 29.63 10.70
N GLY A 360 3.30 29.71 11.13
CA GLY A 360 3.88 30.93 11.69
C GLY A 360 4.29 31.94 10.61
N ASP A 361 4.66 33.14 11.07
CA ASP A 361 5.10 34.23 10.17
C ASP A 361 6.63 34.32 10.00
N GLY A 362 7.39 33.35 10.55
CA GLY A 362 8.84 33.32 10.46
C GLY A 362 9.52 34.41 11.30
N ALA A 363 10.85 34.54 11.16
CA ALA A 363 11.64 35.47 11.97
C ALA A 363 11.17 36.92 11.72
N GLY A 364 10.85 37.65 12.79
CA GLY A 364 10.36 39.02 12.69
C GLY A 364 9.03 39.19 11.94
N ASN A 365 8.27 38.11 11.72
CA ASN A 365 7.07 38.07 10.88
C ASN A 365 7.31 38.47 9.43
N ALA A 366 8.52 38.26 8.91
CA ALA A 366 8.94 38.70 7.59
C ALA A 366 8.82 37.61 6.50
N HIS A 367 8.70 36.35 6.90
CA HIS A 367 8.68 35.21 6.00
C HIS A 367 7.67 34.15 6.47
N PRO A 368 6.37 34.35 6.15
CA PRO A 368 5.35 33.38 6.54
C PRO A 368 5.64 31.98 6.01
N VAL A 369 5.45 30.96 6.85
CA VAL A 369 5.88 29.59 6.57
C VAL A 369 4.79 28.87 5.76
N VAL A 370 4.42 29.40 4.59
CA VAL A 370 3.19 29.05 3.84
C VAL A 370 3.42 28.69 2.36
N GLU A 371 4.66 28.49 1.93
CA GLU A 371 4.98 28.04 0.57
C GLU A 371 4.36 26.67 0.22
N LEU A 372 4.37 26.31 -1.08
CA LEU A 372 3.54 25.21 -1.60
C LEU A 372 3.91 23.84 -1.06
N ASP A 373 5.19 23.50 -1.09
CA ASP A 373 5.71 22.24 -0.56
C ASP A 373 5.49 22.13 0.95
N VAL A 374 5.63 23.21 1.72
CA VAL A 374 5.31 23.25 3.16
C VAL A 374 3.82 23.03 3.39
N ALA A 375 2.95 23.65 2.61
CA ALA A 375 1.52 23.37 2.70
C ALA A 375 1.19 21.90 2.34
N GLY A 376 1.90 21.33 1.38
CA GLY A 376 1.85 19.91 1.02
C GLY A 376 2.37 19.00 2.14
N HIS A 377 3.47 19.37 2.76
CA HIS A 377 4.15 18.68 3.86
C HIS A 377 3.21 18.58 5.07
N GLU A 378 2.67 19.70 5.54
CA GLU A 378 1.79 19.70 6.71
C GLU A 378 0.51 18.87 6.50
N MET A 379 -0.10 18.99 5.33
CA MET A 379 -1.31 18.21 5.03
C MET A 379 -1.00 16.71 4.87
N THR A 380 0.22 16.36 4.49
CA THR A 380 0.69 14.97 4.35
C THR A 380 0.89 14.28 5.69
N HIS A 381 1.34 14.97 6.75
CA HIS A 381 1.35 14.40 8.10
C HIS A 381 -0.03 13.87 8.50
N GLY A 382 -1.10 14.62 8.17
CA GLY A 382 -2.46 14.13 8.38
C GLY A 382 -2.78 12.85 7.60
N VAL A 383 -2.27 12.73 6.37
CA VAL A 383 -2.41 11.49 5.56
C VAL A 383 -1.64 10.34 6.20
N THR A 384 -0.41 10.54 6.66
CA THR A 384 0.38 9.54 7.40
C THR A 384 -0.36 9.08 8.66
N GLU A 385 -0.86 10.01 9.48
CA GLU A 385 -1.65 9.72 10.70
C GLU A 385 -2.86 8.82 10.39
N ASN A 386 -3.55 9.07 9.27
CA ASN A 386 -4.76 8.33 8.88
C ASN A 386 -4.47 7.13 7.95
N THR A 387 -3.22 6.66 7.93
CA THR A 387 -2.77 5.48 7.16
C THR A 387 -1.81 4.62 7.98
N ALA A 388 -0.48 4.77 7.80
CA ALA A 388 0.53 4.01 8.53
C ALA A 388 0.61 4.39 10.01
N ALA A 389 0.19 5.61 10.36
CA ALA A 389 0.30 6.20 11.70
C ALA A 389 1.73 6.12 12.25
N LEU A 390 2.73 6.44 11.41
CA LEU A 390 4.14 6.44 11.80
C LEU A 390 4.33 7.30 13.06
N VAL A 391 4.97 6.74 14.08
CA VAL A 391 5.23 7.47 15.32
C VAL A 391 6.39 8.44 15.10
N GLY A 392 6.28 9.65 15.63
CA GLY A 392 7.29 10.72 15.51
C GLY A 392 8.58 10.50 16.30
N VAL A 393 9.09 9.26 16.37
CA VAL A 393 10.35 8.90 17.02
C VAL A 393 11.08 7.83 16.22
N GLY A 394 12.40 7.78 16.38
CA GLY A 394 13.23 6.79 15.71
C GLY A 394 13.18 6.88 14.19
N GLU A 395 13.39 5.76 13.51
CA GLU A 395 13.29 5.70 12.05
C GLU A 395 11.87 5.98 11.54
N ALA A 396 10.83 5.63 12.31
CA ALA A 396 9.45 5.90 11.92
C ALA A 396 9.18 7.41 11.80
N GLY A 397 9.75 8.22 12.71
CA GLY A 397 9.64 9.67 12.64
C GLY A 397 10.37 10.25 11.43
N GLY A 398 11.58 9.75 11.14
CA GLY A 398 12.29 10.14 9.91
C GLY A 398 11.55 9.77 8.62
N LEU A 399 10.86 8.61 8.61
CA LEU A 399 10.01 8.22 7.49
C LEU A 399 8.76 9.09 7.37
N ASP A 400 8.19 9.59 8.47
CA ASP A 400 7.05 10.52 8.46
C ASP A 400 7.45 11.87 7.85
N GLU A 401 8.52 12.48 8.37
CA GLU A 401 9.09 13.73 7.85
C GLU A 401 9.44 13.65 6.36
N ALA A 402 10.16 12.61 5.95
CA ALA A 402 10.51 12.41 4.54
C ALA A 402 9.27 12.12 3.67
N THR A 403 8.26 11.45 4.20
CA THR A 403 7.00 11.24 3.46
C THR A 403 6.30 12.58 3.19
N SER A 404 6.30 13.47 4.18
CA SER A 404 5.77 14.83 4.04
C SER A 404 6.57 15.65 3.03
N ASP A 405 7.90 15.57 3.02
CA ASP A 405 8.75 16.21 2.00
C ASP A 405 8.46 15.65 0.59
N ILE A 406 8.40 14.32 0.42
CA ILE A 406 8.13 13.66 -0.87
C ILE A 406 6.82 14.16 -1.48
N PHE A 407 5.75 14.23 -0.69
CA PHE A 407 4.45 14.67 -1.18
C PHE A 407 4.32 16.19 -1.25
N GLY A 408 5.04 16.96 -0.42
CA GLY A 408 5.23 18.40 -0.57
C GLY A 408 5.80 18.74 -1.94
N THR A 409 6.97 18.19 -2.27
CA THR A 409 7.60 18.31 -3.59
C THR A 409 6.66 17.83 -4.70
N SER A 410 5.99 16.68 -4.53
CA SER A 410 5.07 16.17 -5.56
C SER A 410 3.88 17.11 -5.81
N VAL A 411 3.41 17.83 -4.78
CA VAL A 411 2.35 18.83 -4.89
C VAL A 411 2.82 20.06 -5.64
N GLU A 412 4.03 20.53 -5.40
CA GLU A 412 4.64 21.65 -6.13
C GLU A 412 4.72 21.36 -7.64
N TRP A 413 5.21 20.17 -7.99
CA TRP A 413 5.21 19.68 -9.38
C TRP A 413 3.81 19.55 -9.98
N TYR A 414 2.82 19.16 -9.18
CA TYR A 414 1.42 19.09 -9.62
C TYR A 414 0.78 20.48 -9.80
N ALA A 415 1.13 21.42 -8.92
CA ALA A 415 0.68 22.80 -9.01
C ALA A 415 1.27 23.49 -10.24
N ALA A 416 2.53 23.15 -10.59
CA ALA A 416 3.29 23.72 -11.69
C ALA A 416 3.20 25.25 -11.71
N ASN A 417 3.39 25.85 -10.52
CA ASN A 417 3.34 27.30 -10.37
C ASN A 417 4.55 27.94 -11.08
N ALA A 418 4.36 29.15 -11.60
CA ALA A 418 5.38 29.85 -12.39
C ALA A 418 6.28 30.77 -11.54
N VAL A 419 5.85 31.12 -10.33
CA VAL A 419 6.59 31.93 -9.36
C VAL A 419 7.37 30.99 -8.43
N ASP A 420 6.64 30.07 -7.82
CA ASP A 420 7.17 28.94 -7.04
C ASP A 420 7.37 27.76 -8.01
N THR A 421 8.54 27.76 -8.68
CA THR A 421 8.81 26.85 -9.79
C THR A 421 9.23 25.49 -9.26
N PRO A 422 8.65 24.39 -9.73
CA PRO A 422 8.79 23.11 -9.06
C PRO A 422 10.22 22.57 -9.06
N ASP A 423 10.69 22.14 -7.90
CA ASP A 423 12.07 21.70 -7.72
C ASP A 423 12.20 20.48 -6.76
N TYR A 424 13.30 20.34 -6.03
CA TYR A 424 13.59 19.23 -5.09
C TYR A 424 14.28 19.77 -3.80
N LEU A 425 14.08 21.05 -3.55
CA LEU A 425 14.39 21.76 -2.33
C LEU A 425 13.14 21.71 -1.46
N ILE A 426 13.32 21.94 -0.16
CA ILE A 426 12.22 22.18 0.75
C ILE A 426 12.54 23.46 1.49
N GLY A 427 11.60 24.37 1.67
CA GLY A 427 11.88 25.54 2.51
C GLY A 427 12.50 26.74 1.79
N GLU A 428 12.61 26.77 0.45
CA GLU A 428 13.50 27.69 -0.25
C GLU A 428 13.02 29.14 -0.32
N LEU A 429 11.71 29.40 -0.19
CA LEU A 429 11.15 30.75 -0.23
C LEU A 429 10.86 31.32 1.18
N ILE A 430 10.70 30.45 2.19
CA ILE A 430 10.41 30.84 3.58
C ILE A 430 11.63 31.35 4.37
N ASN A 431 12.85 31.19 3.84
CA ASN A 431 14.09 31.71 4.46
C ASN A 431 14.20 31.41 5.98
N LEU A 432 13.83 30.20 6.39
CA LEU A 432 13.75 29.85 7.82
C LEU A 432 15.13 29.87 8.50
N ASN A 433 16.19 29.59 7.75
CA ASN A 433 17.59 29.67 8.18
C ASN A 433 18.10 31.13 8.30
N GLY A 434 17.42 32.09 7.69
CA GLY A 434 17.78 33.51 7.70
C GLY A 434 18.94 33.90 6.77
N ASP A 435 19.46 32.96 5.98
CA ASP A 435 20.58 33.14 5.04
C ASP A 435 20.20 32.93 3.58
N GLY A 436 18.91 32.76 3.30
CA GLY A 436 18.34 32.52 1.97
C GLY A 436 18.54 31.09 1.46
N THR A 437 19.04 30.17 2.28
CA THR A 437 19.19 28.77 1.89
C THR A 437 17.91 27.97 2.15
N PRO A 438 17.61 26.95 1.31
CA PRO A 438 16.56 25.98 1.59
C PRO A 438 16.73 25.28 2.94
N LEU A 439 15.60 24.85 3.51
CA LEU A 439 15.58 24.09 4.76
C LEU A 439 16.13 22.68 4.58
N ARG A 440 15.76 21.99 3.50
CA ARG A 440 16.26 20.63 3.18
C ARG A 440 16.50 20.46 1.68
N TYR A 441 17.26 19.41 1.35
CA TYR A 441 17.64 19.06 -0.01
C TYR A 441 17.33 17.60 -0.26
N LEU A 442 16.49 17.30 -1.26
CA LEU A 442 16.20 15.90 -1.61
C LEU A 442 17.31 15.28 -2.46
N ASP A 443 18.06 16.04 -3.26
CA ASP A 443 19.11 15.49 -4.12
C ASP A 443 20.35 15.03 -3.36
N ARG A 444 20.71 15.80 -2.32
CA ARG A 444 21.87 15.58 -1.47
C ARG A 444 21.63 16.23 -0.09
N PRO A 445 20.94 15.53 0.83
CA PRO A 445 20.63 16.02 2.18
C PRO A 445 21.80 16.69 2.90
N SER A 446 23.01 16.16 2.76
CA SER A 446 24.23 16.66 3.41
C SER A 446 24.66 18.08 3.03
N ARG A 447 23.99 18.71 2.05
CA ARG A 447 24.19 20.13 1.71
C ARG A 447 23.82 21.08 2.85
N ASP A 448 22.98 20.65 3.78
CA ASP A 448 22.68 21.39 5.01
C ASP A 448 23.76 21.22 6.10
N ASN A 449 24.79 20.40 5.85
CA ASN A 449 25.89 20.01 6.75
C ASN A 449 25.51 19.14 7.96
N VAL A 450 24.26 18.71 8.10
CA VAL A 450 23.77 17.99 9.29
C VAL A 450 22.96 16.72 8.97
N SER A 451 22.27 16.69 7.83
CA SER A 451 21.45 15.56 7.41
C SER A 451 22.28 14.51 6.65
N PRO A 452 22.14 13.22 6.96
CA PRO A 452 22.85 12.17 6.24
C PRO A 452 22.21 11.88 4.87
N ASP A 453 23.05 11.71 3.85
CA ASP A 453 22.62 11.22 2.52
C ASP A 453 22.26 9.72 2.54
N CYS A 454 22.80 8.98 3.52
CA CYS A 454 22.83 7.52 3.55
C CYS A 454 22.20 6.98 4.83
N TRP A 455 21.47 5.86 4.71
CA TRP A 455 21.00 5.13 5.87
C TRP A 455 22.18 4.54 6.66
N SER A 456 22.05 4.49 7.98
CA SER A 456 22.98 3.81 8.88
C SER A 456 22.24 3.21 10.09
N PRO A 457 22.82 2.20 10.78
CA PRO A 457 22.18 1.61 11.96
C PRO A 457 21.95 2.58 13.14
N THR A 458 22.61 3.74 13.14
CA THR A 458 22.46 4.79 14.18
C THR A 458 21.46 5.87 13.79
N LEU A 459 20.88 5.82 12.58
CA LEU A 459 19.99 6.85 12.05
C LEU A 459 18.78 7.12 12.96
N GLY A 460 18.18 6.07 13.52
CA GLY A 460 17.05 6.20 14.45
C GLY A 460 17.37 6.87 15.80
N GLY A 461 18.64 7.21 16.07
CA GLY A 461 19.02 8.02 17.24
C GLY A 461 19.07 9.53 16.97
N MET A 462 18.85 9.97 15.74
CA MET A 462 18.88 11.38 15.34
C MET A 462 17.51 12.04 15.51
N ASP A 463 17.51 13.38 15.45
CA ASP A 463 16.27 14.14 15.27
C ASP A 463 15.55 13.71 13.99
N VAL A 464 14.22 13.66 14.04
CA VAL A 464 13.40 13.08 12.97
C VAL A 464 13.60 13.82 11.64
N HIS A 465 13.71 15.15 11.66
CA HIS A 465 13.90 15.97 10.45
C HIS A 465 15.26 15.71 9.80
N LEU A 466 16.29 15.39 10.59
CA LEU A 466 17.60 15.01 10.06
C LEU A 466 17.57 13.58 9.51
N SER A 467 16.93 12.67 10.24
CA SER A 467 16.81 11.26 9.84
C SER A 467 15.92 11.02 8.61
N ALA A 468 15.22 12.06 8.13
CA ALA A 468 14.49 12.09 6.87
C ALA A 468 15.41 12.06 5.63
N GLY A 469 16.64 12.56 5.77
CA GLY A 469 17.61 12.73 4.69
C GLY A 469 17.73 11.53 3.74
N PRO A 470 17.99 10.31 4.22
CA PRO A 470 18.18 9.16 3.33
C PRO A 470 16.95 8.85 2.47
N LEU A 471 15.72 8.99 2.99
CA LEU A 471 14.52 8.73 2.20
C LEU A 471 14.21 9.87 1.21
N ASN A 472 14.49 11.12 1.58
CA ASN A 472 14.47 12.27 0.66
C ASN A 472 15.42 12.03 -0.52
N HIS A 473 16.63 11.56 -0.23
CA HIS A 473 17.62 11.15 -1.22
C HIS A 473 17.16 10.00 -2.10
N TRP A 474 16.51 8.99 -1.52
CA TRP A 474 15.92 7.90 -2.27
C TRP A 474 14.86 8.38 -3.26
N PHE A 475 14.00 9.31 -2.85
CA PHE A 475 12.95 9.81 -3.74
C PHE A 475 13.52 10.59 -4.91
N TYR A 476 14.54 11.43 -4.70
CA TYR A 476 15.25 12.09 -5.79
C TYR A 476 15.89 11.06 -6.73
N LEU A 477 16.65 10.10 -6.19
CA LEU A 477 17.31 9.07 -7.00
C LEU A 477 16.32 8.23 -7.81
N ALA A 478 15.19 7.84 -7.22
CA ALA A 478 14.14 7.12 -7.92
C ALA A 478 13.47 7.99 -9.01
N SER A 479 13.30 9.28 -8.75
CA SER A 479 12.63 10.20 -9.67
C SER A 479 13.51 10.61 -10.85
N GLU A 480 14.77 10.95 -10.58
CA GLU A 480 15.66 11.64 -11.52
C GLU A 480 16.95 10.86 -11.86
N GLY A 481 17.29 9.84 -11.09
CA GLY A 481 18.53 9.10 -11.21
C GLY A 481 19.72 9.81 -10.56
N SER A 482 20.85 9.12 -10.51
CA SER A 482 22.09 9.64 -9.93
C SER A 482 22.85 10.57 -10.90
N GLY A 483 23.67 11.46 -10.36
CA GLY A 483 24.58 12.32 -11.13
C GLY A 483 24.11 13.76 -11.29
N ALA A 484 24.82 14.51 -12.13
CA ALA A 484 24.57 15.93 -12.35
C ALA A 484 23.38 16.16 -13.31
N LYS A 485 22.45 17.02 -12.91
CA LYS A 485 21.28 17.40 -13.73
C LYS A 485 20.89 18.85 -13.45
N VAL A 486 20.31 19.52 -14.44
CA VAL A 486 19.63 20.81 -14.25
C VAL A 486 18.14 20.60 -14.53
N LEU A 487 17.29 20.89 -13.56
CA LEU A 487 15.83 20.87 -13.71
C LEU A 487 15.29 22.22 -13.31
N ASN A 488 14.45 22.82 -14.16
CA ASN A 488 13.81 24.11 -13.92
C ASN A 488 14.76 25.23 -13.44
N GLY A 489 16.02 25.20 -13.88
CA GLY A 489 17.04 26.19 -13.51
C GLY A 489 17.84 25.86 -12.25
N VAL A 490 17.46 24.82 -11.50
CA VAL A 490 18.19 24.35 -10.31
C VAL A 490 19.18 23.27 -10.72
N SER A 491 20.44 23.41 -10.26
CA SER A 491 21.51 22.44 -10.51
C SER A 491 21.58 21.43 -9.37
N TYR A 492 21.49 20.16 -9.72
CA TYR A 492 21.57 19.02 -8.82
C TYR A 492 22.79 18.17 -9.13
N ASN A 493 23.36 17.54 -8.11
CA ASN A 493 24.38 16.53 -8.27
C ASN A 493 24.26 15.51 -7.14
N SER A 494 23.58 14.40 -7.45
CA SER A 494 23.17 13.39 -6.47
C SER A 494 24.08 12.14 -6.56
N PRO A 495 25.15 12.06 -5.76
CA PRO A 495 25.99 10.87 -5.67
C PRO A 495 25.31 9.78 -4.84
N THR A 496 25.59 8.51 -5.13
CA THR A 496 25.08 7.39 -4.34
C THR A 496 26.05 6.95 -3.25
N CYS A 497 25.53 6.41 -2.16
CA CYS A 497 26.31 5.98 -0.99
C CYS A 497 27.23 4.78 -1.28
N ASN A 498 26.90 4.01 -2.31
CA ASN A 498 27.63 2.81 -2.73
C ASN A 498 28.31 2.99 -4.09
N SER A 499 28.42 4.24 -4.59
CA SER A 499 28.99 4.57 -5.90
C SER A 499 28.31 3.89 -7.10
N SER A 500 27.10 3.37 -6.93
CA SER A 500 26.29 2.84 -8.04
C SER A 500 25.65 3.96 -8.87
N THR A 501 25.24 3.64 -10.09
CA THR A 501 24.42 4.51 -10.93
C THR A 501 22.95 4.10 -10.82
N VAL A 502 22.06 5.05 -10.57
CA VAL A 502 20.61 4.82 -10.52
C VAL A 502 19.97 5.38 -11.80
N THR A 503 19.24 4.51 -12.50
CA THR A 503 18.36 4.91 -13.60
C THR A 503 17.00 5.35 -13.04
N PRO A 504 16.46 6.51 -13.44
CA PRO A 504 15.18 7.00 -12.92
C PRO A 504 14.01 6.11 -13.33
N VAL A 505 13.08 5.90 -12.38
CA VAL A 505 11.74 5.34 -12.66
C VAL A 505 10.72 6.42 -13.01
N GLY A 506 11.03 7.68 -12.66
CA GLY A 506 10.19 8.86 -12.87
C GLY A 506 9.35 9.21 -11.66
N ARG A 507 9.28 10.52 -11.35
CA ARG A 507 8.65 11.10 -10.15
C ARG A 507 7.24 10.61 -9.88
N ASP A 508 6.35 10.68 -10.87
CA ASP A 508 4.95 10.25 -10.72
C ASP A 508 4.82 8.77 -10.36
N LYS A 509 5.72 7.92 -10.86
CA LYS A 509 5.72 6.49 -10.53
C LYS A 509 6.30 6.27 -9.14
N ALA A 510 7.42 6.93 -8.80
CA ALA A 510 8.01 6.89 -7.47
C ALA A 510 7.00 7.32 -6.38
N ALA A 511 6.28 8.43 -6.60
CA ALA A 511 5.27 8.93 -5.66
C ALA A 511 4.08 7.98 -5.51
N ARG A 512 3.58 7.35 -6.59
CA ARG A 512 2.51 6.33 -6.50
C ARG A 512 2.96 5.07 -5.75
N ILE A 513 4.20 4.63 -5.98
CA ILE A 513 4.80 3.49 -5.27
C ILE A 513 4.93 3.81 -3.78
N TRP A 514 5.45 5.00 -3.45
CA TRP A 514 5.57 5.43 -2.07
C TRP A 514 4.21 5.57 -1.38
N TYR A 515 3.20 6.15 -2.06
CA TYR A 515 1.85 6.26 -1.52
C TYR A 515 1.24 4.90 -1.20
N ARG A 516 1.38 3.92 -2.10
CA ARG A 516 0.94 2.54 -1.83
C ARG A 516 1.71 1.93 -0.66
N THR A 517 3.02 2.18 -0.57
CA THR A 517 3.87 1.72 0.53
C THR A 517 3.35 2.21 1.86
N LEU A 518 3.17 3.53 1.99
CA LEU A 518 2.62 4.20 3.16
C LEU A 518 1.25 3.63 3.55
N THR A 519 0.34 3.47 2.59
CA THR A 519 -1.06 3.14 2.88
C THR A 519 -1.37 1.66 3.04
N THR A 520 -0.48 0.77 2.58
CA THR A 520 -0.74 -0.68 2.52
C THR A 520 0.25 -1.50 3.35
N TYR A 521 1.51 -1.07 3.42
CA TYR A 521 2.61 -1.91 3.93
C TYR A 521 3.26 -1.36 5.20
N LEU A 522 3.27 -0.04 5.39
CA LEU A 522 3.84 0.55 6.60
C LEU A 522 2.85 0.47 7.77
N THR A 523 3.43 0.41 8.96
CA THR A 523 2.74 0.43 10.25
C THR A 523 3.43 1.44 11.16
N SER A 524 2.84 1.73 12.31
CA SER A 524 3.25 2.86 13.15
C SER A 524 4.71 2.84 13.60
N SER A 525 5.35 1.66 13.68
CA SER A 525 6.75 1.50 14.07
C SER A 525 7.65 1.02 12.93
N SER A 526 7.26 1.25 11.67
CA SER A 526 8.06 0.83 10.51
C SER A 526 9.43 1.50 10.49
N THR A 527 10.42 0.74 10.03
CA THR A 527 11.82 1.17 9.85
C THR A 527 12.14 1.36 8.36
N TYR A 528 13.31 1.89 8.04
CA TYR A 528 13.80 2.00 6.66
C TYR A 528 13.90 0.63 5.96
N ALA A 529 14.21 -0.43 6.71
CA ALA A 529 14.16 -1.79 6.19
C ALA A 529 12.72 -2.18 5.78
N ALA A 530 11.72 -1.90 6.62
CA ALA A 530 10.31 -2.12 6.28
C ALA A 530 9.84 -1.23 5.11
N ALA A 531 10.33 0.01 5.03
CA ALA A 531 10.09 0.91 3.92
C ALA A 531 10.61 0.35 2.58
N ARG A 532 11.84 -0.16 2.56
CA ARG A 532 12.41 -0.83 1.39
C ARG A 532 11.55 -2.01 0.94
N GLU A 533 11.17 -2.87 1.89
CA GLU A 533 10.35 -4.06 1.61
C GLU A 533 8.98 -3.69 1.03
N GLY A 534 8.29 -2.75 1.68
CA GLY A 534 6.97 -2.28 1.26
C GLY A 534 7.01 -1.53 -0.08
N ALA A 535 8.07 -0.79 -0.37
CA ALA A 535 8.24 -0.09 -1.65
C ALA A 535 8.52 -1.04 -2.80
N ILE A 536 9.36 -2.06 -2.59
CA ILE A 536 9.57 -3.12 -3.56
C ILE A 536 8.27 -3.88 -3.81
N GLN A 537 7.52 -4.22 -2.76
CA GLN A 537 6.23 -4.89 -2.92
C GLN A 537 5.19 -4.00 -3.63
N SER A 538 5.14 -2.71 -3.30
CA SER A 538 4.26 -1.75 -3.96
C SER A 538 4.58 -1.58 -5.44
N ALA A 539 5.86 -1.55 -5.79
CA ALA A 539 6.29 -1.50 -7.18
C ALA A 539 5.87 -2.77 -7.94
N LYS A 540 5.99 -3.95 -7.33
CA LYS A 540 5.49 -5.20 -7.91
C LYS A 540 3.97 -5.20 -8.10
N ASP A 541 3.23 -4.73 -7.13
CA ASP A 541 1.77 -4.70 -7.20
C ASP A 541 1.25 -3.77 -8.31
N LEU A 542 1.92 -2.64 -8.50
CA LEU A 542 1.50 -1.61 -9.46
C LEU A 542 2.00 -1.88 -10.89
N TYR A 543 3.22 -2.42 -11.01
CA TYR A 543 3.92 -2.50 -12.30
C TYR A 543 4.38 -3.92 -12.67
N GLY A 544 4.23 -4.89 -11.78
CA GLY A 544 4.66 -6.27 -11.95
C GLY A 544 6.03 -6.55 -11.38
N ALA A 545 6.26 -7.81 -11.03
CA ALA A 545 7.58 -8.29 -10.65
C ALA A 545 8.51 -8.24 -11.88
N GLY A 546 9.64 -7.54 -11.76
CA GLY A 546 10.60 -7.35 -12.84
C GLY A 546 10.54 -6.10 -13.64
N SER A 547 9.53 -5.28 -13.39
CA SER A 547 9.39 -4.04 -14.11
C SER A 547 10.59 -3.13 -13.84
N ALA A 548 10.87 -2.24 -14.79
CA ALA A 548 11.91 -1.22 -14.62
C ALA A 548 11.66 -0.36 -13.37
N GLU A 549 10.39 -0.13 -13.03
CA GLU A 549 9.98 0.55 -11.81
C GLU A 549 10.39 -0.22 -10.56
N CYS A 550 10.11 -1.52 -10.50
CA CYS A 550 10.52 -2.30 -9.34
C CYS A 550 12.05 -2.32 -9.21
N VAL A 551 12.75 -2.70 -10.27
CA VAL A 551 14.22 -2.77 -10.27
C VAL A 551 14.83 -1.42 -9.91
N GLY A 552 14.33 -0.32 -10.47
CA GLY A 552 14.79 1.03 -10.17
C GLY A 552 14.50 1.47 -8.73
N ILE A 553 13.35 1.10 -8.16
CA ILE A 553 13.03 1.36 -6.74
C ILE A 553 13.97 0.58 -5.82
N ALA A 554 14.22 -0.70 -6.11
CA ALA A 554 15.16 -1.52 -5.34
C ALA A 554 16.60 -0.98 -5.44
N ALA A 555 17.02 -0.57 -6.64
CA ALA A 555 18.33 0.05 -6.89
C ALA A 555 18.48 1.37 -6.12
N SER A 556 17.44 2.21 -6.11
CA SER A 556 17.43 3.48 -5.37
C SER A 556 17.57 3.26 -3.86
N PHE A 557 16.91 2.25 -3.28
CA PHE A 557 17.10 1.90 -1.86
C PHE A 557 18.50 1.38 -1.57
N SER A 558 19.10 0.63 -2.50
CA SER A 558 20.49 0.21 -2.39
C SER A 558 21.45 1.39 -2.46
N ALA A 559 21.14 2.39 -3.29
CA ALA A 559 21.96 3.58 -3.49
C ALA A 559 22.01 4.49 -2.26
N ILE A 560 21.01 4.44 -1.38
CA ILE A 560 21.02 5.10 -0.06
C ILE A 560 21.49 4.19 1.08
N ALA A 561 22.13 3.06 0.76
CA ALA A 561 22.70 2.10 1.70
C ALA A 561 21.71 1.40 2.67
N VAL A 562 20.40 1.43 2.42
CA VAL A 562 19.45 0.61 3.19
C VAL A 562 19.72 -0.85 2.83
N PRO A 563 19.94 -1.76 3.80
CA PRO A 563 20.32 -3.15 3.51
C PRO A 563 19.17 -3.91 2.82
N PRO A 564 19.48 -4.88 1.96
CA PRO A 564 18.47 -5.73 1.35
C PRO A 564 17.76 -6.59 2.39
N GLY A 565 16.43 -6.66 2.29
CA GLY A 565 15.60 -7.60 3.03
C GLY A 565 15.10 -8.75 2.14
N ALA A 566 13.92 -9.30 2.46
CA ALA A 566 13.35 -10.46 1.77
C ALA A 566 12.63 -10.12 0.46
N ALA A 567 12.10 -8.90 0.33
CA ALA A 567 11.38 -8.44 -0.83
C ALA A 567 12.37 -8.13 -1.94
N THR A 568 12.31 -8.96 -2.97
CA THR A 568 13.01 -8.71 -4.21
C THR A 568 12.02 -8.28 -5.27
N CYS A 569 12.52 -7.54 -6.25
CA CYS A 569 11.74 -7.12 -7.40
C CYS A 569 11.57 -8.19 -8.45
N GLY A 570 11.78 -9.46 -8.07
CA GLY A 570 11.89 -10.65 -8.93
C GLY A 570 11.51 -10.36 -10.36
N MET A 571 12.48 -10.17 -11.26
CA MET A 571 12.17 -10.24 -12.69
C MET A 571 11.44 -11.53 -12.93
N THR A 572 10.14 -11.45 -13.23
CA THR A 572 9.19 -12.56 -13.32
C THR A 572 9.87 -13.91 -13.18
N THR A 573 10.03 -14.36 -11.95
CA THR A 573 10.17 -15.78 -11.71
C THR A 573 8.78 -16.28 -11.34
N PRO A 574 8.28 -17.38 -11.92
CA PRO A 574 8.75 -18.12 -13.11
C PRO A 574 7.57 -18.73 -13.93
N PRO A 575 7.77 -19.74 -14.82
CA PRO A 575 7.84 -21.07 -14.24
C PRO A 575 8.97 -21.96 -14.81
N PRO A 576 9.49 -22.93 -14.03
CA PRO A 576 9.23 -23.16 -12.61
C PRO A 576 10.52 -23.22 -11.77
N LEU A 577 10.50 -22.65 -10.56
CA LEU A 577 11.16 -23.28 -9.41
C LEU A 577 10.23 -24.37 -8.86
N GLY A 578 9.91 -25.32 -9.73
CA GLY A 578 9.79 -26.71 -9.36
C GLY A 578 11.17 -27.28 -9.66
N ASN A 579 11.92 -27.63 -8.63
CA ASN A 579 13.21 -28.34 -8.72
C ASN A 579 14.32 -27.77 -9.66
N ASN A 580 14.12 -26.68 -10.42
CA ASN A 580 15.05 -26.15 -11.43
C ASN A 580 16.15 -25.29 -10.81
N LEU A 581 17.40 -25.70 -10.97
CA LEU A 581 18.58 -25.07 -10.38
C LEU A 581 19.17 -23.95 -11.25
N LEU A 582 18.68 -23.76 -12.48
CA LEU A 582 19.13 -22.68 -13.38
C LEU A 582 18.35 -21.39 -13.17
N ARG A 583 19.04 -20.25 -13.28
CA ARG A 583 18.46 -18.90 -13.29
C ARG A 583 18.27 -18.43 -14.73
N ASN A 584 17.20 -17.67 -14.99
CA ASN A 584 16.80 -17.27 -16.35
C ASN A 584 16.83 -18.41 -17.40
N PRO A 585 16.21 -19.58 -17.11
CA PRO A 585 16.32 -20.77 -17.96
C PRO A 585 15.78 -20.63 -19.40
N GLY A 586 14.72 -19.84 -19.61
CA GLY A 586 14.16 -19.51 -20.93
C GLY A 586 14.54 -18.11 -21.41
N PHE A 587 15.60 -17.53 -20.86
CA PHE A 587 16.19 -16.25 -21.32
C PHE A 587 15.32 -14.97 -21.28
N GLU A 588 14.05 -15.05 -20.87
CA GLU A 588 13.07 -13.95 -20.80
C GLU A 588 13.49 -12.71 -19.99
N SER A 589 14.50 -12.85 -19.12
CA SER A 589 15.10 -11.72 -18.37
C SER A 589 16.27 -11.06 -19.10
N GLY A 590 16.44 -11.33 -20.39
CA GLY A 590 17.57 -10.88 -21.21
C GLY A 590 18.92 -11.41 -20.72
N ASN A 591 20.01 -10.82 -21.21
CA ASN A 591 21.38 -11.26 -20.89
C ASN A 591 21.86 -10.76 -19.51
N THR A 592 21.14 -11.06 -18.43
CA THR A 592 21.41 -10.53 -17.07
C THR A 592 21.94 -11.58 -16.09
N LEU A 593 21.73 -12.87 -16.36
CA LEU A 593 22.01 -13.97 -15.44
C LEU A 593 22.87 -15.10 -16.03
N TRP A 594 23.15 -15.01 -17.32
CA TRP A 594 24.05 -15.89 -18.05
C TRP A 594 25.31 -15.11 -18.43
N SER A 595 26.47 -15.75 -18.36
CA SER A 595 27.70 -15.22 -18.95
C SER A 595 27.74 -15.60 -20.41
N ALA A 596 27.50 -14.63 -21.30
CA ALA A 596 27.54 -14.81 -22.75
C ALA A 596 28.83 -14.23 -23.34
N THR A 597 29.45 -14.96 -24.28
CA THR A 597 30.61 -14.51 -25.06
C THR A 597 30.26 -14.62 -26.54
N PRO A 598 29.77 -13.53 -27.16
CA PRO A 598 29.42 -13.49 -28.57
C PRO A 598 30.64 -13.26 -29.47
N SER A 599 30.61 -13.85 -30.65
CA SER A 599 31.48 -13.57 -31.79
C SER A 599 30.82 -12.54 -32.71
N GLY A 600 31.63 -11.66 -33.32
CA GLY A 600 31.13 -10.68 -34.29
C GLY A 600 30.21 -9.57 -33.76
N GLY A 601 30.01 -9.46 -32.44
CA GLY A 601 29.22 -8.40 -31.80
C GLY A 601 27.71 -8.59 -31.86
N ILE A 602 27.22 -9.77 -32.29
CA ILE A 602 25.81 -10.13 -32.29
C ILE A 602 25.43 -10.67 -30.90
N PRO A 603 24.46 -10.08 -30.19
CA PRO A 603 24.07 -10.60 -28.88
C PRO A 603 23.48 -12.01 -28.97
N ILE A 604 24.09 -12.98 -28.26
CA ILE A 604 23.61 -14.38 -28.20
C ILE A 604 22.22 -14.45 -27.55
N ILE A 605 22.05 -13.84 -26.38
CA ILE A 605 20.75 -13.80 -25.67
C ILE A 605 20.02 -12.53 -26.11
N ASN A 606 18.99 -12.68 -26.93
CA ASN A 606 18.27 -11.56 -27.51
C ASN A 606 16.76 -11.86 -27.66
N ARG A 607 16.02 -10.85 -28.12
CA ARG A 607 14.60 -10.95 -28.44
C ARG A 607 14.45 -10.94 -29.97
N PRO A 608 14.44 -12.10 -30.64
CA PRO A 608 14.36 -12.11 -32.10
C PRO A 608 12.98 -11.62 -32.59
N GLY A 609 12.96 -10.98 -33.76
CA GLY A 609 11.72 -10.56 -34.41
C GLY A 609 10.90 -11.78 -34.86
N SER A 610 9.80 -12.06 -34.14
CA SER A 610 8.77 -13.10 -34.39
C SER A 610 9.26 -14.51 -34.76
N GLY A 611 9.09 -15.47 -33.83
CA GLY A 611 8.90 -16.89 -34.16
C GLY A 611 10.09 -17.84 -33.97
N ALA A 612 11.21 -17.37 -33.40
CA ALA A 612 12.39 -18.21 -33.18
C ALA A 612 12.38 -18.93 -31.83
N ALA A 613 11.89 -18.33 -30.73
CA ALA A 613 11.85 -18.95 -29.40
C ALA A 613 10.86 -20.14 -29.31
N HIS A 614 11.19 -21.14 -28.51
CA HIS A 614 10.34 -22.31 -28.25
C HIS A 614 9.16 -21.95 -27.35
N SER A 615 9.42 -21.18 -26.29
CA SER A 615 8.40 -20.55 -25.46
C SER A 615 8.79 -19.10 -25.15
N GLY A 616 7.83 -18.27 -24.76
CA GLY A 616 8.14 -16.86 -24.47
C GLY A 616 8.54 -16.05 -25.72
N ALA A 617 9.48 -15.13 -25.55
CA ALA A 617 9.90 -14.16 -26.55
C ALA A 617 11.43 -14.02 -26.70
N TRP A 618 12.22 -14.61 -25.81
CA TRP A 618 13.67 -14.57 -25.82
C TRP A 618 14.25 -15.98 -26.02
N ASP A 619 15.43 -16.04 -26.62
CA ASP A 619 16.19 -17.26 -26.76
C ASP A 619 17.70 -16.98 -26.62
N ALA A 620 18.51 -18.03 -26.61
CA ALA A 620 19.94 -17.93 -26.82
C ALA A 620 20.29 -18.47 -28.20
N TRP A 621 20.66 -17.58 -29.12
CA TRP A 621 21.05 -17.90 -30.48
C TRP A 621 22.57 -17.90 -30.61
N LEU A 622 23.16 -19.07 -30.82
CA LEU A 622 24.59 -19.24 -31.06
C LEU A 622 24.85 -19.49 -32.55
N CYS A 623 25.93 -18.92 -33.07
CA CYS A 623 26.40 -19.04 -34.45
C CYS A 623 25.35 -18.52 -35.47
N GLY A 624 25.38 -19.03 -36.69
CA GLY A 624 24.40 -18.74 -37.74
C GLY A 624 24.79 -17.54 -38.62
N THR A 625 26.07 -17.21 -38.65
CA THR A 625 26.57 -16.06 -39.41
C THR A 625 27.13 -16.44 -40.78
N GLY A 626 27.45 -17.72 -41.01
CA GLY A 626 28.18 -18.16 -42.21
C GLY A 626 29.61 -17.63 -42.25
N ALA A 627 30.19 -17.39 -41.07
CA ALA A 627 31.57 -16.95 -40.86
C ALA A 627 32.10 -17.64 -39.59
N GLU A 628 33.43 -17.74 -39.48
CA GLU A 628 34.07 -18.36 -38.32
C GLU A 628 33.61 -17.68 -37.02
N SER A 629 32.92 -18.44 -36.16
CA SER A 629 32.35 -17.93 -34.92
C SER A 629 32.49 -18.92 -33.77
N HIS A 630 32.81 -18.38 -32.58
CA HIS A 630 32.92 -19.11 -31.33
C HIS A 630 32.04 -18.45 -30.28
N ASP A 631 30.81 -18.91 -30.17
CA ASP A 631 29.81 -18.36 -29.25
C ASP A 631 29.73 -19.22 -28.00
N SER A 632 29.51 -18.61 -26.84
CA SER A 632 29.19 -19.39 -25.65
C SER A 632 28.29 -18.69 -24.66
N ILE A 633 27.50 -19.50 -23.94
CA ILE A 633 26.77 -19.08 -22.74
C ILE A 633 27.11 -20.03 -21.59
N SER A 634 27.18 -19.49 -20.37
CA SER A 634 27.43 -20.30 -19.18
C SER A 634 26.77 -19.76 -17.92
N GLN A 635 26.54 -20.65 -16.95
CA GLN A 635 26.06 -20.29 -15.62
C GLN A 635 26.62 -21.25 -14.57
N LEU A 636 26.90 -20.73 -13.38
CA LEU A 636 27.21 -21.56 -12.21
C LEU A 636 25.93 -22.19 -11.64
N VAL A 637 25.95 -23.51 -11.52
CA VAL A 637 24.84 -24.31 -10.96
C VAL A 637 25.36 -25.13 -9.80
N THR A 638 24.78 -24.93 -8.62
CA THR A 638 25.04 -25.77 -7.45
C THR A 638 24.05 -26.93 -7.44
N ILE A 639 24.54 -28.14 -7.67
CA ILE A 639 23.72 -29.34 -7.57
C ILE A 639 23.77 -29.79 -6.11
N PRO A 640 22.62 -29.87 -5.41
CA PRO A 640 22.61 -30.26 -4.01
C PRO A 640 23.21 -31.65 -3.81
N ALA A 641 23.95 -31.83 -2.72
CA ALA A 641 24.52 -33.11 -2.36
C ALA A 641 23.42 -34.18 -2.26
N GLY A 642 23.71 -35.39 -2.75
CA GLY A 642 22.74 -36.47 -2.70
C GLY A 642 21.48 -36.22 -3.52
N ARG A 643 21.50 -35.38 -4.56
CA ARG A 643 20.35 -35.27 -5.48
C ARG A 643 20.70 -35.82 -6.85
N ARG A 644 19.82 -36.67 -7.38
CA ARG A 644 19.79 -36.91 -8.81
C ARG A 644 19.40 -35.62 -9.53
N ALA A 645 20.18 -35.23 -10.53
CA ALA A 645 19.98 -34.00 -11.30
C ALA A 645 19.98 -34.29 -12.79
N ILE A 646 19.01 -33.73 -13.51
CA ILE A 646 18.87 -33.83 -14.97
C ILE A 646 18.85 -32.42 -15.54
N LEU A 647 19.76 -32.15 -16.48
CA LEU A 647 19.64 -31.01 -17.39
C LEU A 647 18.68 -31.39 -18.51
N SER A 648 17.73 -30.53 -18.82
CA SER A 648 16.91 -30.56 -20.04
C SER A 648 16.99 -29.21 -20.75
N TYR A 649 16.88 -29.21 -22.08
CA TYR A 649 16.84 -27.96 -22.86
C TYR A 649 16.21 -28.23 -24.23
N TYR A 650 15.54 -27.23 -24.79
CA TYR A 650 15.09 -27.26 -26.18
C TYR A 650 16.15 -26.64 -27.09
N VAL A 651 16.42 -27.29 -28.22
CA VAL A 651 17.34 -26.78 -29.24
C VAL A 651 16.71 -26.87 -30.63
N LEU A 652 16.74 -25.76 -31.35
CA LEU A 652 16.43 -25.67 -32.77
C LEU A 652 17.75 -25.52 -33.53
N ILE A 653 17.96 -26.42 -34.50
CA ILE A 653 19.15 -26.42 -35.35
C ILE A 653 18.69 -26.18 -36.80
N GLY A 654 19.12 -25.05 -37.36
CA GLY A 654 18.93 -24.69 -38.76
C GLY A 654 20.28 -24.60 -39.45
N THR A 655 20.41 -25.20 -40.63
CA THR A 655 21.68 -25.22 -41.38
C THR A 655 21.44 -24.93 -42.86
N SER A 656 22.38 -24.20 -43.47
CA SER A 656 22.46 -23.97 -44.91
C SER A 656 23.49 -24.89 -45.58
N GLU A 657 24.14 -25.76 -44.81
CA GLU A 657 25.13 -26.69 -45.32
C GLU A 657 24.50 -27.80 -46.16
N SER A 658 25.25 -28.27 -47.15
CA SER A 658 24.79 -29.38 -47.98
C SER A 658 24.86 -30.68 -47.17
N PRO A 659 23.91 -31.61 -47.35
CA PRO A 659 23.90 -32.90 -46.65
C PRO A 659 24.99 -33.83 -47.22
N ASN A 660 26.24 -33.59 -46.86
CA ASN A 660 27.29 -34.60 -46.82
C ASN A 660 27.49 -34.98 -45.34
N ASP A 661 27.82 -36.23 -45.01
CA ASP A 661 27.87 -36.74 -43.62
C ASP A 661 29.01 -36.13 -42.75
N GLN A 662 29.33 -34.85 -42.93
CA GLN A 662 30.41 -34.14 -42.27
C GLN A 662 29.84 -33.12 -41.27
N ALA A 663 30.41 -33.13 -40.05
CA ALA A 663 30.07 -32.18 -39.00
C ALA A 663 31.00 -30.97 -39.06
N PHE A 664 30.59 -29.91 -39.78
CA PHE A 664 31.38 -28.68 -39.89
C PHE A 664 31.18 -27.80 -38.65
N ASP A 665 29.92 -27.51 -38.32
CA ASP A 665 29.57 -26.66 -37.18
C ASP A 665 29.06 -27.48 -36.00
N THR A 666 29.47 -27.13 -34.77
CA THR A 666 29.11 -27.90 -33.57
C THR A 666 28.60 -27.06 -32.42
N LEU A 667 27.69 -27.64 -31.62
CA LEU A 667 27.28 -27.15 -30.31
C LEU A 667 27.73 -28.15 -29.24
N THR A 668 28.56 -27.71 -28.31
CA THR A 668 29.03 -28.52 -27.18
C THR A 668 28.39 -28.10 -25.86
N VAL A 669 27.94 -29.08 -25.08
CA VAL A 669 27.41 -28.89 -23.71
C VAL A 669 28.44 -29.43 -22.72
N ARG A 670 28.84 -28.62 -21.74
CA ARG A 670 29.90 -28.95 -20.77
C ARG A 670 29.51 -28.68 -19.33
N ALA A 671 30.09 -29.45 -18.41
CA ALA A 671 30.15 -29.14 -16.98
C ALA A 671 31.62 -28.96 -16.59
N GLY A 672 32.03 -27.70 -16.38
CA GLY A 672 33.44 -27.33 -16.27
C GLY A 672 34.20 -27.71 -17.54
N SER A 673 35.27 -28.51 -17.40
CA SER A 673 36.04 -29.02 -18.55
C SER A 673 35.45 -30.28 -19.19
N THR A 674 34.47 -30.92 -18.55
CA THR A 674 33.92 -32.20 -19.02
C THR A 674 32.89 -31.99 -20.12
N MET A 675 33.08 -32.65 -21.27
CA MET A 675 32.11 -32.65 -22.37
C MET A 675 30.99 -33.64 -22.08
N LEU A 676 29.75 -33.16 -22.09
CA LEU A 676 28.56 -33.96 -21.78
C LEU A 676 27.81 -34.38 -23.05
N GLN A 677 27.74 -33.48 -24.03
CA GLN A 677 27.04 -33.72 -25.29
C GLN A 677 27.64 -32.84 -26.40
N THR A 678 27.61 -33.36 -27.63
CA THR A 678 27.92 -32.61 -28.86
C THR A 678 26.78 -32.78 -29.84
N LEU A 679 26.32 -31.68 -30.42
CA LEU A 679 25.41 -31.63 -31.56
C LEU A 679 26.12 -30.94 -32.73
N SER A 680 25.64 -31.12 -33.95
CA SER A 680 26.18 -30.45 -35.14
C SER A 680 25.09 -30.09 -36.16
N ASN A 681 25.49 -29.43 -37.24
CA ASN A 681 24.74 -29.28 -38.49
C ASN A 681 24.00 -30.58 -38.94
N LEU A 682 24.60 -31.76 -38.74
CA LEU A 682 24.00 -33.08 -39.05
C LEU A 682 22.76 -33.41 -38.19
N ASN A 683 22.53 -32.67 -37.11
CA ASN A 683 21.36 -32.78 -36.25
C ASN A 683 20.25 -31.78 -36.61
N ALA A 684 20.41 -31.01 -37.70
CA ALA A 684 19.40 -30.07 -38.17
C ALA A 684 18.06 -30.76 -38.44
N SER A 685 16.98 -30.12 -37.99
CA SER A 685 15.62 -30.64 -38.19
C SER A 685 14.57 -29.59 -38.50
N GLY A 686 14.94 -28.30 -38.48
CA GLY A 686 14.03 -27.19 -38.73
C GLY A 686 12.92 -27.02 -37.69
N ARG A 687 12.99 -27.73 -36.55
CA ARG A 687 12.08 -27.61 -35.39
C ARG A 687 12.85 -27.82 -34.09
N TYR A 688 12.30 -27.34 -32.99
CA TYR A 688 12.85 -27.59 -31.66
C TYR A 688 12.82 -29.07 -31.29
N GLN A 689 13.89 -29.51 -30.63
CA GLN A 689 14.00 -30.83 -30.03
C GLN A 689 14.39 -30.70 -28.57
N LEU A 690 13.68 -31.43 -27.69
CA LEU A 690 14.09 -31.59 -26.30
C LEU A 690 15.32 -32.51 -26.22
N LYS A 691 16.34 -32.05 -25.48
CA LYS A 691 17.53 -32.83 -25.12
C LYS A 691 17.63 -32.93 -23.61
N THR A 692 18.23 -34.02 -23.13
CA THR A 692 18.42 -34.28 -21.70
C THR A 692 19.80 -34.84 -21.42
N VAL A 693 20.44 -34.38 -20.35
CA VAL A 693 21.78 -34.78 -19.90
C VAL A 693 21.75 -35.06 -18.40
N ASN A 694 22.35 -36.17 -17.97
CA ASN A 694 22.41 -36.52 -16.55
C ASN A 694 23.58 -35.78 -15.87
N LEU A 695 23.27 -34.98 -14.85
CA LEU A 695 24.26 -34.21 -14.07
C LEU A 695 24.50 -34.81 -12.68
N SER A 696 23.95 -35.98 -12.36
CA SER A 696 24.00 -36.56 -11.01
C SER A 696 25.42 -36.88 -10.52
N ALA A 697 26.38 -37.03 -11.42
CA ALA A 697 27.80 -37.18 -11.06
C ALA A 697 28.38 -35.96 -10.35
N TYR A 698 27.74 -34.80 -10.48
CA TYR A 698 28.17 -33.52 -9.91
C TYR A 698 27.39 -33.17 -8.63
N ALA A 699 26.64 -34.11 -8.04
CA ALA A 699 25.90 -33.86 -6.81
C ALA A 699 26.82 -33.38 -5.68
N GLY A 700 26.43 -32.30 -5.01
CA GLY A 700 27.22 -31.66 -3.96
C GLY A 700 28.28 -30.68 -4.47
N GLN A 701 28.34 -30.44 -5.77
CA GLN A 701 29.31 -29.54 -6.39
C GLN A 701 28.61 -28.35 -7.05
N THR A 702 29.34 -27.23 -7.11
CA THR A 702 29.00 -26.11 -7.99
C THR A 702 29.78 -26.27 -9.29
N ILE A 703 29.07 -26.44 -10.40
CA ILE A 703 29.65 -26.60 -11.73
C ILE A 703 29.36 -25.36 -12.59
N SER A 704 30.27 -25.02 -13.49
CA SER A 704 29.95 -24.12 -14.61
C SER A 704 29.30 -24.97 -15.70
N LEU A 705 28.00 -24.80 -15.91
CA LEU A 705 27.29 -25.42 -17.03
C LEU A 705 27.39 -24.47 -18.22
N SER A 706 27.94 -24.93 -19.35
CA SER A 706 28.12 -24.10 -20.54
C SER A 706 27.64 -24.77 -21.83
N PHE A 707 27.22 -23.93 -22.76
CA PHE A 707 26.90 -24.26 -24.14
C PHE A 707 27.82 -23.43 -25.03
N SER A 708 28.53 -24.07 -25.96
CA SER A 708 29.48 -23.41 -26.86
C SER A 708 29.22 -23.83 -28.30
N GLY A 709 28.98 -22.87 -29.18
CA GLY A 709 28.83 -23.05 -30.62
C GLY A 709 30.13 -22.71 -31.33
N ASP A 710 30.56 -23.57 -32.24
CA ASP A 710 31.71 -23.38 -33.13
C ASP A 710 31.19 -23.49 -34.57
N GLU A 711 31.29 -22.40 -35.34
CA GLU A 711 30.93 -22.32 -36.77
C GLU A 711 32.20 -22.06 -37.58
N ASP A 712 32.35 -22.73 -38.73
CA ASP A 712 33.47 -22.46 -39.64
C ASP A 712 33.17 -21.30 -40.62
N ALA A 713 34.14 -20.94 -41.47
CA ALA A 713 33.98 -19.86 -42.45
C ALA A 713 33.25 -20.33 -43.73
N SER A 714 32.17 -21.10 -43.60
CA SER A 714 31.39 -21.69 -44.72
C SER A 714 29.89 -21.37 -44.61
N ALA A 715 29.01 -22.33 -44.92
CA ALA A 715 27.57 -22.16 -44.91
C ALA A 715 27.01 -22.18 -43.47
N ALA A 716 26.05 -21.30 -43.21
CA ALA A 716 25.66 -21.01 -41.83
C ALA A 716 24.91 -22.14 -41.13
N THR A 717 25.22 -22.36 -39.84
CA THR A 717 24.43 -23.21 -38.93
C THR A 717 24.09 -22.46 -37.65
N SER A 718 22.80 -22.34 -37.35
CA SER A 718 22.27 -21.71 -36.14
C SER A 718 21.91 -22.75 -35.09
N PHE A 719 22.33 -22.52 -33.85
CA PHE A 719 21.92 -23.29 -32.67
C PHE A 719 21.12 -22.39 -31.73
N VAL A 720 19.80 -22.51 -31.76
CA VAL A 720 18.90 -21.71 -30.92
C VAL A 720 18.46 -22.54 -29.72
N LEU A 721 18.86 -22.11 -28.53
CA LEU A 721 18.55 -22.75 -27.25
C LEU A 721 17.42 -22.02 -26.54
N ASP A 722 16.54 -22.78 -25.91
CA ASP A 722 15.45 -22.24 -25.11
C ASP A 722 14.97 -23.23 -24.03
N ASP A 723 14.25 -22.72 -23.03
CA ASP A 723 13.60 -23.48 -21.96
C ASP A 723 14.54 -24.49 -21.26
N LEU A 724 15.70 -24.03 -20.79
CA LEU A 724 16.66 -24.87 -20.07
C LEU A 724 16.13 -25.24 -18.68
N ALA A 725 16.50 -26.39 -18.13
CA ALA A 725 16.22 -26.69 -16.74
C ALA A 725 17.23 -27.69 -16.17
N VAL A 726 17.69 -27.48 -14.94
CA VAL A 726 18.38 -28.51 -14.17
C VAL A 726 17.46 -28.92 -13.03
N THR A 727 16.72 -30.01 -13.20
CA THR A 727 15.72 -30.46 -12.21
C THR A 727 16.25 -31.56 -11.29
N THR A 728 15.76 -31.58 -10.05
CA THR A 728 15.96 -32.67 -9.07
C THR A 728 14.62 -33.34 -8.74
N SER A 729 14.50 -34.67 -8.73
CA SER A 729 13.22 -35.35 -8.43
C SER A 729 13.26 -36.01 -7.05
N PRO A 730 12.87 -35.31 -5.97
CA PRO A 730 13.07 -35.79 -4.60
C PRO A 730 12.18 -36.98 -4.20
N LEU A 731 11.18 -37.33 -5.01
CA LEU A 731 10.25 -38.46 -4.82
C LEU A 731 10.33 -39.51 -5.95
N ASP A 732 11.42 -39.49 -6.72
CA ASP A 732 11.77 -40.54 -7.69
C ASP A 732 12.41 -41.72 -6.96
N PHE A 733 11.58 -42.64 -6.46
CA PHE A 733 12.04 -43.80 -5.70
C PHE A 733 12.69 -44.86 -6.60
N SER A 734 12.29 -44.90 -7.87
CA SER A 734 12.75 -45.84 -8.87
C SER A 734 13.99 -45.42 -9.64
N GLY A 735 14.39 -44.15 -9.55
CA GLY A 735 15.50 -43.62 -10.29
C GLY A 735 15.20 -43.52 -11.79
N ASP A 736 13.96 -43.24 -12.20
CA ASP A 736 13.56 -43.09 -13.61
C ASP A 736 13.30 -41.63 -14.05
N GLY A 737 13.45 -40.70 -13.12
CA GLY A 737 13.37 -39.25 -13.30
C GLY A 737 12.01 -38.69 -12.96
N LYS A 738 11.02 -39.55 -12.67
CA LYS A 738 9.63 -39.19 -12.46
C LYS A 738 9.25 -39.46 -11.01
N ILE A 739 8.23 -38.74 -10.54
CA ILE A 739 7.72 -38.93 -9.19
C ILE A 739 6.99 -40.27 -9.11
N ASP A 740 7.33 -41.08 -8.11
CA ASP A 740 6.68 -42.36 -7.86
C ASP A 740 5.74 -42.28 -6.65
N LEU A 741 4.75 -43.19 -6.59
CA LEU A 741 3.93 -43.39 -5.41
C LEU A 741 4.24 -44.72 -4.72
N LEU A 742 4.17 -44.70 -3.39
CA LEU A 742 4.24 -45.90 -2.57
C LEU A 742 2.90 -46.13 -1.87
N ALA A 743 2.41 -47.37 -1.88
CA ALA A 743 1.13 -47.72 -1.28
C ALA A 743 1.22 -49.03 -0.49
N ALA A 744 0.86 -48.97 0.80
CA ALA A 744 0.86 -50.14 1.68
C ALA A 744 -0.57 -50.66 1.87
N ARG A 745 -0.79 -51.95 1.64
CA ARG A 745 -2.08 -52.62 1.89
C ARG A 745 -2.27 -52.94 3.37
N THR A 746 -3.52 -53.19 3.77
CA THR A 746 -3.86 -53.59 5.15
C THR A 746 -3.21 -54.91 5.57
N ASN A 747 -2.89 -55.80 4.63
CA ASN A 747 -2.14 -57.03 4.86
C ASN A 747 -0.62 -56.80 5.05
N GLY A 748 -0.13 -55.58 4.91
CA GLY A 748 1.27 -55.21 5.08
C GLY A 748 2.13 -55.25 3.82
N ASP A 749 1.55 -55.57 2.65
CA ASP A 749 2.28 -55.53 1.38
C ASP A 749 2.50 -54.09 0.92
N LEU A 750 3.74 -53.72 0.61
CA LEU A 750 4.11 -52.42 0.06
C LEU A 750 4.30 -52.52 -1.45
N TYR A 751 3.66 -51.61 -2.19
CA TYR A 751 3.74 -51.51 -3.64
C TYR A 751 4.35 -50.19 -4.09
N LEU A 752 5.16 -50.25 -5.15
CA LEU A 752 5.68 -49.13 -5.91
C LEU A 752 4.86 -48.95 -7.19
N TYR A 753 4.36 -47.74 -7.39
CA TYR A 753 3.68 -47.32 -8.60
C TYR A 753 4.53 -46.27 -9.31
N ARG A 754 5.16 -46.65 -10.42
CA ARG A 754 6.01 -45.74 -11.18
C ARG A 754 5.19 -44.65 -11.85
N GLY A 755 5.57 -43.39 -11.67
CA GLY A 755 4.90 -42.26 -12.29
C GLY A 755 5.11 -42.22 -13.80
N SER A 756 4.12 -41.72 -14.53
CA SER A 756 4.30 -41.40 -15.95
C SER A 756 4.92 -40.02 -16.19
N GLY A 757 4.95 -39.16 -15.16
CA GLY A 757 5.35 -37.76 -15.29
C GLY A 757 4.34 -36.91 -16.04
N LEU A 758 3.13 -37.43 -16.28
CA LEU A 758 2.02 -36.75 -16.98
C LEU A 758 0.72 -36.77 -16.16
N GLY A 759 0.82 -37.08 -14.87
CA GLY A 759 -0.32 -37.16 -13.97
C GLY A 759 -0.98 -38.54 -13.96
N GLY A 760 -0.19 -39.60 -14.03
CA GLY A 760 -0.65 -40.98 -14.04
C GLY A 760 0.48 -41.98 -13.77
N PHE A 761 0.26 -43.25 -14.09
CA PHE A 761 1.24 -44.32 -13.84
C PHE A 761 1.75 -44.92 -15.15
N ALA A 762 3.03 -45.27 -15.18
CA ALA A 762 3.65 -45.96 -16.32
C ALA A 762 3.26 -47.45 -16.42
N GLY A 763 2.62 -48.01 -15.38
CA GLY A 763 2.18 -49.41 -15.36
C GLY A 763 1.50 -49.81 -14.05
N ALA A 764 1.29 -51.11 -13.89
CA ALA A 764 0.74 -51.68 -12.66
C ALA A 764 1.74 -51.59 -11.50
N GLY A 765 1.23 -51.52 -10.27
CA GLY A 765 2.05 -51.47 -9.06
C GLY A 765 2.84 -52.76 -8.85
N VAL A 766 4.12 -52.63 -8.48
CA VAL A 766 5.02 -53.74 -8.19
C VAL A 766 5.18 -53.89 -6.69
N LYS A 767 5.05 -55.11 -6.15
CA LYS A 767 5.28 -55.36 -4.73
C LYS A 767 6.78 -55.25 -4.41
N ILE A 768 7.14 -54.37 -3.49
CA ILE A 768 8.53 -54.09 -3.11
C ILE A 768 8.83 -54.41 -1.63
N GLY A 769 7.82 -54.79 -0.84
CA GLY A 769 8.00 -55.14 0.56
C GLY A 769 6.78 -55.81 1.19
N ALA A 770 6.96 -56.32 2.40
CA ALA A 770 5.93 -56.94 3.24
C ALA A 770 6.11 -56.54 4.71
N GLY A 771 5.08 -56.77 5.54
CA GLY A 771 5.12 -56.47 6.98
C GLY A 771 4.91 -54.99 7.36
N TRP A 772 4.53 -54.14 6.42
CA TRP A 772 4.36 -52.69 6.67
C TRP A 772 3.12 -52.35 7.51
N ASN A 773 2.24 -53.32 7.76
CA ASN A 773 1.08 -53.19 8.66
C ASN A 773 1.49 -53.03 10.14
N MET A 774 2.77 -53.24 10.48
CA MET A 774 3.31 -52.95 11.81
C MET A 774 3.44 -51.44 12.09
N PHE A 775 3.33 -50.59 11.06
CA PHE A 775 3.47 -49.14 11.18
C PHE A 775 2.11 -48.44 11.19
N SER A 776 1.99 -47.43 12.05
CA SER A 776 0.80 -46.58 12.15
C SER A 776 0.80 -45.41 11.19
N LYS A 777 1.99 -44.98 10.73
CA LYS A 777 2.21 -43.89 9.77
C LYS A 777 3.38 -44.27 8.87
N VAL A 778 3.26 -44.02 7.58
CA VAL A 778 4.33 -44.19 6.58
C VAL A 778 4.30 -42.96 5.68
N PHE A 779 5.46 -42.36 5.41
CA PHE A 779 5.57 -41.14 4.59
C PHE A 779 6.94 -41.08 3.90
N ALA A 780 7.02 -40.37 2.78
CA ALA A 780 8.26 -40.17 2.04
C ALA A 780 8.90 -38.83 2.43
N PRO A 781 10.03 -38.83 3.15
CA PRO A 781 10.78 -37.60 3.39
C PRO A 781 11.57 -37.09 2.19
N GLY A 782 11.60 -37.84 1.09
CA GLY A 782 12.57 -37.67 0.00
C GLY A 782 13.94 -38.17 0.46
N ASP A 783 15.02 -37.69 -0.15
CA ASP A 783 16.37 -37.99 0.36
C ASP A 783 16.62 -37.25 1.70
N PHE A 784 16.40 -37.98 2.80
CA PHE A 784 16.62 -37.52 4.17
C PHE A 784 18.01 -37.94 4.67
N SER A 785 18.60 -38.94 4.01
CA SER A 785 19.91 -39.50 4.31
C SER A 785 21.08 -38.79 3.61
N GLY A 786 20.79 -37.95 2.61
CA GLY A 786 21.75 -37.18 1.82
C GLY A 786 22.51 -38.03 0.80
N ASP A 787 22.01 -39.21 0.44
CA ASP A 787 22.74 -40.22 -0.33
C ASP A 787 22.46 -40.24 -1.85
N GLY A 788 21.57 -39.39 -2.36
CA GLY A 788 21.18 -39.44 -3.78
C GLY A 788 19.72 -39.78 -3.98
N ARG A 789 19.10 -40.46 -3.02
CA ARG A 789 17.99 -41.38 -3.28
C ARG A 789 16.82 -41.07 -2.35
N ALA A 790 15.61 -41.22 -2.86
CA ALA A 790 14.42 -41.01 -2.03
C ALA A 790 14.33 -42.08 -0.94
N ASP A 791 14.10 -41.65 0.30
CA ASP A 791 13.93 -42.51 1.47
C ASP A 791 12.45 -42.66 1.85
N VAL A 792 12.19 -43.61 2.76
CA VAL A 792 10.87 -43.81 3.40
C VAL A 792 11.03 -43.76 4.91
N ALA A 793 10.13 -43.05 5.59
CA ALA A 793 10.08 -43.02 7.05
C ALA A 793 8.74 -43.60 7.56
N ALA A 794 8.80 -44.26 8.71
CA ALA A 794 7.64 -44.95 9.28
C ALA A 794 7.62 -44.90 10.82
N VAL A 795 6.43 -44.76 11.40
CA VAL A 795 6.23 -44.67 12.85
C VAL A 795 5.43 -45.85 13.35
N LYS A 796 5.99 -46.63 14.27
CA LYS A 796 5.25 -47.71 14.96
C LYS A 796 4.18 -47.15 15.91
N PRO A 797 3.14 -47.91 16.27
CA PRO A 797 2.09 -47.47 17.20
C PRO A 797 2.62 -46.93 18.54
N HIS A 798 3.70 -47.50 19.07
CA HIS A 798 4.35 -47.06 20.32
C HIS A 798 5.30 -45.86 20.15
N GLY A 799 5.35 -45.24 18.97
CA GLY A 799 6.07 -43.99 18.74
C GLY A 799 7.54 -44.13 18.35
N GLU A 800 7.99 -45.30 17.96
CA GLU A 800 9.33 -45.48 17.38
C GLU A 800 9.33 -45.04 15.90
N LEU A 801 10.20 -44.09 15.55
CA LEU A 801 10.39 -43.62 14.17
C LEU A 801 11.57 -44.36 13.53
N TYR A 802 11.34 -44.90 12.34
CA TYR A 802 12.31 -45.62 11.53
C TYR A 802 12.52 -44.92 10.17
N LEU A 803 13.76 -44.95 9.67
CA LEU A 803 14.14 -44.54 8.33
C LEU A 803 14.60 -45.75 7.52
N TYR A 804 14.06 -45.90 6.32
CA TYR A 804 14.38 -46.91 5.34
C TYR A 804 15.03 -46.24 4.14
N ARG A 805 16.34 -46.44 3.96
CA ARG A 805 17.07 -45.82 2.86
C ARG A 805 16.72 -46.42 1.52
N GLY A 806 16.44 -45.58 0.54
CA GLY A 806 16.16 -46.02 -0.83
C GLY A 806 17.41 -46.56 -1.52
N ASN A 807 17.24 -47.49 -2.47
CA ASN A 807 18.33 -47.91 -3.35
C ASN A 807 18.35 -47.16 -4.69
N GLY A 808 17.36 -46.28 -4.94
CA GLY A 808 17.21 -45.53 -6.19
C GLY A 808 16.86 -46.40 -7.40
N LEU A 809 16.42 -47.63 -7.19
CA LEU A 809 15.99 -48.59 -8.20
C LEU A 809 14.59 -49.15 -7.91
N GLY A 810 13.87 -48.52 -6.98
CA GLY A 810 12.52 -48.92 -6.58
C GLY A 810 12.49 -49.91 -5.42
N GLY A 811 13.54 -49.95 -4.59
CA GLY A 811 13.62 -50.78 -3.40
C GLY A 811 14.44 -50.13 -2.29
N PHE A 812 14.82 -50.91 -1.27
CA PHE A 812 15.56 -50.43 -0.10
C PHE A 812 17.02 -50.91 -0.13
N ALA A 813 17.92 -50.07 0.37
CA ALA A 813 19.34 -50.42 0.52
C ALA A 813 19.62 -51.35 1.72
N GLY A 814 18.65 -51.51 2.64
CA GLY A 814 18.79 -52.36 3.81
C GLY A 814 17.56 -52.32 4.72
N ALA A 815 17.72 -52.84 5.95
CA ALA A 815 16.68 -52.79 6.97
C ALA A 815 16.49 -51.37 7.53
N GLY A 816 15.29 -51.10 8.05
CA GLY A 816 14.96 -49.81 8.64
C GLY A 816 15.77 -49.53 9.92
N VAL A 817 16.30 -48.32 10.02
CA VAL A 817 17.08 -47.85 11.17
C VAL A 817 16.18 -47.00 12.06
N LYS A 818 16.18 -47.25 13.37
CA LYS A 818 15.44 -46.42 14.34
C LYS A 818 16.14 -45.08 14.49
N ILE A 819 15.43 -43.99 14.20
CA ILE A 819 15.95 -42.61 14.24
C ILE A 819 15.24 -41.72 15.26
N GLY A 820 14.23 -42.24 15.97
CA GLY A 820 13.53 -41.50 17.01
C GLY A 820 12.59 -42.34 17.87
N SER A 821 12.15 -41.76 19.00
CA SER A 821 11.16 -42.33 19.92
C SER A 821 10.18 -41.23 20.38
N GLY A 822 9.03 -41.63 20.95
CA GLY A 822 8.03 -40.69 21.49
C GLY A 822 7.05 -40.10 20.46
N TRP A 823 7.06 -40.59 19.22
CA TRP A 823 6.24 -40.03 18.13
C TRP A 823 4.76 -40.40 18.18
N SER A 824 4.32 -41.22 19.15
CA SER A 824 2.92 -41.61 19.34
C SER A 824 2.03 -40.45 19.77
N MET A 825 2.61 -39.39 20.35
CA MET A 825 1.89 -38.17 20.73
C MET A 825 1.41 -37.33 19.55
N PHE A 826 1.94 -37.58 18.34
CA PHE A 826 1.59 -36.82 17.14
C PHE A 826 0.51 -37.53 16.32
N SER A 827 -0.51 -36.77 15.93
CA SER A 827 -1.60 -37.22 15.07
C SER A 827 -1.17 -37.36 13.61
N ARG A 828 -0.22 -36.54 13.16
CA ARG A 828 0.36 -36.51 11.81
C ARG A 828 1.87 -36.28 11.89
N VAL A 829 2.59 -36.88 10.96
CA VAL A 829 4.02 -36.66 10.72
C VAL A 829 4.22 -36.74 9.21
N PHE A 830 4.87 -35.74 8.62
CA PHE A 830 5.15 -35.67 7.19
C PHE A 830 6.40 -34.82 6.94
N SER A 831 6.92 -34.88 5.71
CA SER A 831 8.03 -34.03 5.27
C SER A 831 7.54 -32.97 4.30
N PRO A 832 7.72 -31.69 4.60
CA PRO A 832 7.58 -30.61 3.63
C PRO A 832 8.78 -30.46 2.68
N GLY A 833 9.86 -31.24 2.84
CA GLY A 833 11.16 -30.93 2.25
C GLY A 833 11.94 -29.97 3.15
N ASP A 834 12.68 -29.04 2.58
CA ASP A 834 13.42 -28.03 3.35
C ASP A 834 12.49 -26.91 3.82
N PHE A 835 11.91 -27.07 5.02
CA PHE A 835 10.98 -26.10 5.59
C PHE A 835 11.72 -24.96 6.28
N SER A 836 12.94 -25.23 6.73
CA SER A 836 13.78 -24.32 7.48
C SER A 836 14.70 -23.45 6.64
N GLY A 837 14.86 -23.77 5.36
CA GLY A 837 15.72 -23.07 4.41
C GLY A 837 17.20 -23.40 4.55
N ASP A 838 17.55 -24.52 5.19
CA ASP A 838 18.93 -24.90 5.50
C ASP A 838 19.57 -25.87 4.48
N GLY A 839 18.84 -26.15 3.40
CA GLY A 839 19.23 -27.03 2.30
C GLY A 839 18.96 -28.51 2.57
N LYS A 840 18.38 -28.89 3.71
CA LYS A 840 18.15 -30.29 4.10
C LYS A 840 16.66 -30.57 4.25
N ALA A 841 16.27 -31.83 4.03
CA ALA A 841 14.89 -32.23 4.24
C ALA A 841 14.55 -32.24 5.73
N ASP A 842 13.40 -31.68 6.10
CA ASP A 842 12.90 -31.56 7.46
C ASP A 842 11.65 -32.42 7.69
N LEU A 843 11.31 -32.69 8.96
CA LEU A 843 10.02 -33.27 9.32
C LEU A 843 9.16 -32.29 10.10
N VAL A 844 7.86 -32.30 9.81
CA VAL A 844 6.84 -31.60 10.58
C VAL A 844 5.91 -32.61 11.23
N ALA A 845 5.69 -32.44 12.53
CA ALA A 845 4.78 -33.25 13.33
C ALA A 845 3.65 -32.40 13.90
N VAL A 846 2.42 -32.94 13.92
CA VAL A 846 1.23 -32.20 14.34
C VAL A 846 0.55 -32.92 15.50
N LYS A 847 0.41 -32.24 16.63
CA LYS A 847 -0.37 -32.73 17.76
C LYS A 847 -1.88 -32.70 17.45
N PRO A 848 -2.72 -33.47 18.18
CA PRO A 848 -4.17 -33.45 17.97
C PRO A 848 -4.82 -32.06 18.09
N GLY A 849 -4.24 -31.17 18.89
CA GLY A 849 -4.69 -29.78 19.06
C GLY A 849 -4.28 -28.83 17.92
N GLY A 850 -3.52 -29.30 16.94
CA GLY A 850 -3.04 -28.49 15.82
C GLY A 850 -1.65 -27.87 16.01
N GLU A 851 -0.99 -28.10 17.16
CA GLU A 851 0.36 -27.57 17.36
C GLU A 851 1.36 -28.26 16.40
N LEU A 852 2.10 -27.44 15.66
CA LEU A 852 3.12 -27.84 14.71
C LEU A 852 4.48 -27.85 15.39
N TYR A 853 5.20 -28.97 15.25
CA TYR A 853 6.57 -29.14 15.68
C TYR A 853 7.47 -29.42 14.48
N LEU A 854 8.50 -28.59 14.31
CA LEU A 854 9.56 -28.79 13.33
C LEU A 854 10.70 -29.61 13.93
N TYR A 855 11.12 -30.63 13.20
CA TYR A 855 12.32 -31.40 13.44
C TYR A 855 13.27 -31.21 12.26
N ARG A 856 14.29 -30.37 12.46
CA ARG A 856 15.27 -30.07 11.41
C ARG A 856 16.11 -31.29 11.07
N GLY A 857 16.18 -31.64 9.79
CA GLY A 857 17.01 -32.74 9.33
C GLY A 857 18.49 -32.40 9.39
N ASN A 858 19.34 -33.40 9.63
CA ASN A 858 20.79 -33.21 9.54
C ASN A 858 21.36 -33.59 8.16
N GLY A 859 20.53 -34.09 7.25
CA GLY A 859 20.94 -34.56 5.92
C GLY A 859 21.75 -35.86 5.94
N LEU A 860 21.76 -36.59 7.06
CA LEU A 860 22.48 -37.86 7.25
C LEU A 860 21.54 -38.97 7.73
N GLY A 861 20.23 -38.73 7.68
CA GLY A 861 19.19 -39.65 8.13
C GLY A 861 18.80 -39.48 9.60
N GLY A 862 19.06 -38.32 10.19
CA GLY A 862 18.68 -37.98 11.56
C GLY A 862 18.32 -36.50 11.71
N PHE A 863 18.32 -36.00 12.95
CA PHE A 863 17.92 -34.63 13.26
C PHE A 863 19.08 -33.80 13.80
N ALA A 864 19.08 -32.50 13.49
CA ALA A 864 20.05 -31.55 14.01
C ALA A 864 19.78 -31.17 15.49
N GLY A 865 18.61 -31.48 16.03
CA GLY A 865 18.23 -31.19 17.40
C GLY A 865 16.84 -31.70 17.76
N ALA A 866 16.35 -31.26 18.93
CA ALA A 866 15.00 -31.56 19.39
C ALA A 866 13.93 -30.82 18.57
N GLY A 867 12.71 -31.37 18.57
CA GLY A 867 11.57 -30.76 17.90
C GLY A 867 11.17 -29.44 18.54
N THR A 868 11.06 -28.38 17.73
CA THR A 868 10.65 -27.04 18.18
C THR A 868 9.22 -26.77 17.75
N GLN A 869 8.39 -26.23 18.64
CA GLN A 869 7.05 -25.79 18.24
C GLN A 869 7.14 -24.51 17.39
N THR A 870 6.65 -24.54 16.16
CA THR A 870 6.82 -23.43 15.19
C THR A 870 5.52 -22.84 14.66
N GLY A 871 4.37 -23.39 15.06
CA GLY A 871 3.08 -22.85 14.66
C GLY A 871 1.89 -23.65 15.19
N VAL A 872 0.70 -23.24 14.74
CA VAL A 872 -0.57 -23.93 15.05
C VAL A 872 -1.46 -23.89 13.80
N VAL A 873 -1.96 -25.05 13.38
CA VAL A 873 -3.07 -25.16 12.43
C VAL A 873 -4.37 -24.97 13.20
N ARG A 874 -5.03 -23.83 13.01
CA ARG A 874 -6.25 -23.47 13.75
C ARG A 874 -7.47 -24.22 13.22
N GLY A 875 -8.36 -24.66 14.11
CA GLY A 875 -9.63 -25.32 13.79
C GLY A 875 -9.59 -26.84 13.95
N VAL A 876 -10.70 -27.51 13.60
CA VAL A 876 -10.82 -28.98 13.69
C VAL A 876 -10.57 -29.59 12.31
N PHE A 877 -9.38 -30.16 12.13
CA PHE A 877 -8.94 -30.73 10.86
C PHE A 877 -9.01 -32.26 10.85
N THR A 878 -9.26 -32.81 9.67
CA THR A 878 -9.21 -34.26 9.40
C THR A 878 -7.88 -34.67 8.76
N LYS A 879 -7.26 -33.76 8.00
CA LYS A 879 -6.02 -33.99 7.25
C LYS A 879 -5.14 -32.75 7.35
N VAL A 880 -3.84 -32.95 7.54
CA VAL A 880 -2.80 -31.92 7.43
C VAL A 880 -1.60 -32.60 6.78
N PHE A 881 -1.11 -32.02 5.70
CA PHE A 881 0.03 -32.51 4.95
C PHE A 881 0.72 -31.32 4.25
N SER A 882 1.91 -31.53 3.72
CA SER A 882 2.59 -30.53 2.92
C SER A 882 2.50 -30.87 1.43
N PRO A 883 2.01 -29.95 0.60
CA PRO A 883 2.21 -29.99 -0.84
C PRO A 883 3.52 -29.33 -1.29
N ARG A 884 4.55 -29.24 -0.43
CA ARG A 884 5.75 -28.44 -0.72
C ARG A 884 5.33 -27.02 -1.11
N ASP A 885 6.01 -26.37 -2.05
CA ASP A 885 5.61 -25.06 -2.54
C ASP A 885 4.38 -25.18 -3.46
N PHE A 886 3.20 -24.98 -2.88
CA PHE A 886 1.93 -24.99 -3.60
C PHE A 886 1.52 -23.57 -4.02
N SER A 887 2.05 -22.57 -3.33
CA SER A 887 1.80 -21.16 -3.55
C SER A 887 2.73 -20.49 -4.57
N GLY A 888 3.81 -21.19 -4.97
CA GLY A 888 4.81 -20.73 -5.93
C GLY A 888 5.77 -19.69 -5.38
N ASP A 889 5.88 -19.56 -4.06
CA ASP A 889 6.70 -18.53 -3.39
C ASP A 889 8.12 -18.99 -3.02
N GLY A 890 8.49 -20.19 -3.47
CA GLY A 890 9.78 -20.84 -3.21
C GLY A 890 9.89 -21.48 -1.83
N LYS A 891 8.80 -21.50 -1.04
CA LYS A 891 8.80 -22.00 0.34
C LYS A 891 7.80 -23.15 0.46
N ALA A 892 8.14 -24.14 1.28
CA ALA A 892 7.23 -25.26 1.47
C ALA A 892 6.00 -24.84 2.31
N ASP A 893 4.81 -25.20 1.84
CA ASP A 893 3.51 -24.88 2.41
C ASP A 893 2.88 -26.06 3.12
N LEU A 894 1.81 -25.79 3.89
CA LEU A 894 0.95 -26.79 4.49
C LEU A 894 -0.49 -26.64 3.99
N VAL A 895 -1.18 -27.75 3.80
CA VAL A 895 -2.61 -27.79 3.49
C VAL A 895 -3.35 -28.57 4.57
N ALA A 896 -4.47 -28.04 5.03
CA ALA A 896 -5.35 -28.67 6.00
C ALA A 896 -6.77 -28.82 5.46
N ALA A 897 -7.33 -30.03 5.54
CA ALA A 897 -8.75 -30.27 5.26
C ALA A 897 -9.52 -30.35 6.58
N MET A 898 -10.49 -29.45 6.74
CA MET A 898 -11.34 -29.30 7.93
C MET A 898 -12.46 -30.35 7.98
N THR A 899 -13.04 -30.58 9.15
CA THR A 899 -14.20 -31.49 9.33
C THR A 899 -15.45 -31.02 8.61
N ASN A 900 -15.61 -29.72 8.39
CA ASN A 900 -16.68 -29.15 7.58
C ASN A 900 -16.46 -29.32 6.06
N GLY A 901 -15.33 -29.90 5.65
CA GLY A 901 -14.97 -30.14 4.25
C GLY A 901 -14.24 -28.99 3.57
N ASP A 902 -13.90 -27.91 4.27
CA ASP A 902 -13.10 -26.83 3.73
C ASP A 902 -11.62 -27.20 3.67
N LEU A 903 -10.94 -26.74 2.61
CA LEU A 903 -9.50 -26.90 2.43
C LEU A 903 -8.83 -25.54 2.65
N TYR A 904 -7.80 -25.52 3.49
CA TYR A 904 -7.03 -24.31 3.81
C TYR A 904 -5.56 -24.49 3.43
N LEU A 905 -4.98 -23.47 2.82
CA LEU A 905 -3.55 -23.32 2.58
C LEU A 905 -2.93 -22.45 3.66
N TYR A 906 -1.86 -22.94 4.26
CA TYR A 906 -1.01 -22.21 5.20
C TYR A 906 0.36 -22.03 4.56
N ARG A 907 0.70 -20.80 4.20
CA ARG A 907 1.98 -20.50 3.56
C ARG A 907 3.16 -20.70 4.51
N GLY A 908 4.22 -21.30 4.01
CA GLY A 908 5.47 -21.45 4.75
C GLY A 908 6.21 -20.13 4.93
N SER A 909 6.93 -19.98 6.04
CA SER A 909 7.84 -18.84 6.22
C SER A 909 9.19 -19.02 5.51
N GLY A 910 9.56 -20.27 5.20
CA GLY A 910 10.89 -20.66 4.74
C GLY A 910 11.95 -20.65 5.85
N LEU A 911 11.55 -20.42 7.11
CA LEU A 911 12.41 -20.42 8.29
C LEU A 911 11.97 -21.48 9.32
N GLY A 912 11.12 -22.41 8.89
CA GLY A 912 10.65 -23.52 9.71
C GLY A 912 9.28 -23.32 10.37
N GLY A 913 8.49 -22.33 9.94
CA GLY A 913 7.17 -22.01 10.50
C GLY A 913 6.17 -21.56 9.44
N LEU A 914 5.02 -21.05 9.89
CA LEU A 914 3.97 -20.50 9.01
C LEU A 914 4.09 -18.98 8.89
N ALA A 915 3.86 -18.43 7.70
CA ALA A 915 3.93 -16.99 7.43
C ALA A 915 2.68 -16.21 7.87
N GLY A 916 1.59 -16.89 8.22
CA GLY A 916 0.33 -16.24 8.58
C GLY A 916 -0.80 -17.23 8.90
N VAL A 917 -2.02 -16.73 8.88
CA VAL A 917 -3.23 -17.55 9.04
C VAL A 917 -3.59 -18.28 7.75
N GLY A 918 -4.23 -19.44 7.88
CA GLY A 918 -4.62 -20.24 6.71
C GLY A 918 -5.69 -19.54 5.87
N MET A 919 -5.54 -19.62 4.54
CA MET A 919 -6.51 -19.14 3.56
C MET A 919 -7.34 -20.29 3.01
N LYS A 920 -8.65 -20.11 2.89
CA LYS A 920 -9.53 -21.13 2.31
C LYS A 920 -9.31 -21.21 0.80
N ILE A 921 -8.98 -22.40 0.31
CA ILE A 921 -8.66 -22.69 -1.11
C ILE A 921 -9.61 -23.71 -1.74
N GLY A 922 -10.55 -24.26 -0.98
CA GLY A 922 -11.53 -25.21 -1.50
C GLY A 922 -12.62 -25.58 -0.49
N SER A 923 -13.63 -26.28 -0.99
CA SER A 923 -14.72 -26.86 -0.19
C SER A 923 -15.08 -28.26 -0.71
N GLY A 924 -15.81 -29.05 0.08
CA GLY A 924 -16.20 -30.42 -0.29
C GLY A 924 -15.11 -31.49 -0.09
N TRP A 925 -13.95 -31.15 0.45
CA TRP A 925 -12.81 -32.07 0.63
C TRP A 925 -13.01 -33.10 1.75
N GLY A 926 -14.09 -32.95 2.52
CA GLY A 926 -14.53 -33.93 3.53
C GLY A 926 -15.01 -35.25 2.91
N THR A 927 -15.38 -35.27 1.63
CA THR A 927 -15.86 -36.49 0.95
C THR A 927 -14.74 -37.48 0.59
N PHE A 928 -13.48 -37.06 0.68
CA PHE A 928 -12.33 -37.91 0.37
C PHE A 928 -11.82 -38.63 1.61
N SER A 929 -11.58 -39.93 1.48
CA SER A 929 -10.96 -40.74 2.55
C SER A 929 -9.49 -40.37 2.74
N ARG A 930 -8.80 -39.94 1.67
CA ARG A 930 -7.41 -39.46 1.71
C ARG A 930 -7.21 -38.28 0.78
N VAL A 931 -6.32 -37.38 1.19
CA VAL A 931 -5.80 -36.28 0.37
C VAL A 931 -4.34 -36.14 0.74
N PHE A 932 -3.46 -36.12 -0.26
CA PHE A 932 -2.02 -35.98 -0.11
C PHE A 932 -1.45 -35.28 -1.34
N SER A 933 -0.16 -34.93 -1.29
CA SER A 933 0.54 -34.37 -2.42
C SER A 933 1.77 -35.20 -2.75
N PRO A 934 1.89 -35.69 -3.99
CA PRO A 934 3.11 -36.31 -4.48
C PRO A 934 4.15 -35.30 -5.00
N GLY A 935 3.90 -33.99 -4.97
CA GLY A 935 4.69 -33.02 -5.73
C GLY A 935 4.11 -32.78 -7.13
N ASP A 936 4.95 -32.36 -8.08
CA ASP A 936 4.59 -32.19 -9.49
C ASP A 936 4.45 -33.55 -10.20
N PHE A 937 3.30 -34.20 -10.01
CA PHE A 937 3.02 -35.51 -10.58
C PHE A 937 2.64 -35.42 -12.06
N SER A 938 2.18 -34.24 -12.48
CA SER A 938 1.80 -33.93 -13.85
C SER A 938 2.94 -33.51 -14.77
N GLY A 939 4.11 -33.20 -14.20
CA GLY A 939 5.30 -32.76 -14.92
C GLY A 939 5.19 -31.34 -15.47
N ASP A 940 4.26 -30.52 -14.94
CA ASP A 940 3.94 -29.18 -15.44
C ASP A 940 4.63 -28.05 -14.67
N GLY A 941 5.57 -28.43 -13.79
CA GLY A 941 6.35 -27.54 -12.94
C GLY A 941 5.64 -27.10 -11.66
N LYS A 942 4.43 -27.59 -11.38
CA LYS A 942 3.60 -27.12 -10.26
C LYS A 942 3.21 -28.29 -9.38
N THR A 943 3.14 -28.06 -8.07
CA THR A 943 2.79 -29.14 -7.15
C THR A 943 1.30 -29.50 -7.25
N ASP A 944 1.01 -30.80 -7.35
CA ASP A 944 -0.34 -31.33 -7.47
C ASP A 944 -0.88 -31.89 -6.15
N LEU A 945 -2.21 -32.02 -6.07
CA LEU A 945 -2.88 -32.82 -5.05
C LEU A 945 -3.50 -34.08 -5.64
N VAL A 946 -3.47 -35.15 -4.86
CA VAL A 946 -4.14 -36.40 -5.17
C VAL A 946 -5.13 -36.74 -4.06
N ALA A 947 -6.36 -37.08 -4.46
CA ALA A 947 -7.43 -37.44 -3.53
C ALA A 947 -8.01 -38.82 -3.83
N VAL A 948 -8.32 -39.56 -2.77
CA VAL A 948 -8.94 -40.89 -2.83
C VAL A 948 -10.36 -40.80 -2.29
N LYS A 949 -11.33 -41.27 -3.06
CA LYS A 949 -12.71 -41.44 -2.56
C LYS A 949 -12.83 -42.73 -1.75
N PRO A 950 -13.82 -42.84 -0.84
CA PRO A 950 -14.14 -44.10 -0.16
C PRO A 950 -14.42 -45.28 -1.11
N THR A 951 -14.92 -45.01 -2.32
CA THR A 951 -15.13 -45.99 -3.40
C THR A 951 -13.82 -46.53 -4.01
N GLY A 952 -12.67 -45.94 -3.67
CA GLY A 952 -11.36 -46.29 -4.18
C GLY A 952 -10.97 -45.62 -5.50
N GLU A 953 -11.75 -44.65 -5.98
CA GLU A 953 -11.37 -43.80 -7.11
C GLU A 953 -10.27 -42.82 -6.70
N LEU A 954 -9.24 -42.70 -7.53
CA LEU A 954 -8.11 -41.78 -7.37
C LEU A 954 -8.25 -40.60 -8.34
N TYR A 955 -8.14 -39.39 -7.83
CA TYR A 955 -8.27 -38.14 -8.59
C TYR A 955 -7.04 -37.27 -8.46
N LEU A 956 -6.57 -36.74 -9.59
CA LEU A 956 -5.53 -35.73 -9.68
C LEU A 956 -6.18 -34.35 -9.79
N TYR A 957 -5.72 -33.46 -8.92
CA TYR A 957 -6.01 -32.04 -8.92
C TYR A 957 -4.72 -31.31 -9.25
N ARG A 958 -4.61 -30.84 -10.49
CA ARG A 958 -3.40 -30.13 -10.91
C ARG A 958 -3.27 -28.81 -10.16
N GLY A 959 -2.10 -28.52 -9.63
CA GLY A 959 -1.83 -27.23 -8.99
C GLY A 959 -1.79 -26.11 -10.01
N ASN A 960 -2.13 -24.88 -9.60
CA ASN A 960 -1.88 -23.70 -10.42
C ASN A 960 -0.60 -22.95 -10.01
N GLY A 961 0.13 -23.44 -9.01
CA GLY A 961 1.36 -22.80 -8.50
C GLY A 961 1.12 -21.46 -7.82
N LEU A 962 -0.13 -21.12 -7.46
CA LEU A 962 -0.53 -19.89 -6.77
C LEU A 962 -1.35 -20.18 -5.51
N GLY A 963 -1.36 -21.44 -5.06
CA GLY A 963 -2.13 -21.90 -3.92
C GLY A 963 -3.54 -22.37 -4.27
N GLY A 964 -3.81 -22.70 -5.53
CA GLY A 964 -5.08 -23.21 -6.02
C GLY A 964 -4.91 -24.30 -7.08
N PHE A 965 -5.97 -24.56 -7.84
CA PHE A 965 -6.01 -25.65 -8.82
C PHE A 965 -6.16 -25.14 -10.25
N ALA A 966 -5.63 -25.90 -11.20
CA ALA A 966 -5.72 -25.64 -12.63
C ALA A 966 -6.57 -26.69 -13.36
N GLY A 967 -7.44 -26.22 -14.26
CA GLY A 967 -8.21 -27.09 -15.16
C GLY A 967 -9.21 -28.02 -14.49
N ALA A 968 -9.62 -29.05 -15.23
CA ALA A 968 -10.56 -30.05 -14.76
C ALA A 968 -9.88 -31.17 -13.97
N VAL A 969 -10.54 -31.62 -12.90
CA VAL A 969 -10.09 -32.75 -12.07
C VAL A 969 -10.08 -34.02 -12.92
N THR A 970 -8.97 -34.77 -12.87
CA THR A 970 -8.79 -35.98 -13.69
C THR A 970 -8.88 -37.23 -12.82
N LYS A 971 -9.68 -38.23 -13.21
CA LYS A 971 -9.65 -39.56 -12.57
C LYS A 971 -8.46 -40.35 -13.12
N ILE A 972 -7.54 -40.75 -12.24
CA ILE A 972 -6.25 -41.35 -12.62
C ILE A 972 -6.09 -42.79 -12.12
N GLY A 973 -7.07 -43.33 -11.39
CA GLY A 973 -7.03 -44.71 -10.92
C GLY A 973 -8.29 -45.19 -10.21
N VAL A 974 -8.35 -46.50 -9.96
CA VAL A 974 -9.41 -47.19 -9.19
C VAL A 974 -8.78 -48.23 -8.26
N GLY A 975 -9.53 -48.69 -7.25
CA GLY A 975 -9.05 -49.69 -6.28
C GLY A 975 -8.14 -49.13 -5.18
N TRP A 976 -7.98 -47.81 -5.08
CA TRP A 976 -7.08 -47.18 -4.11
C TRP A 976 -7.63 -47.13 -2.68
N GLY A 977 -8.89 -47.52 -2.49
CA GLY A 977 -9.55 -47.59 -1.19
C GLY A 977 -9.03 -48.72 -0.31
N THR A 978 -8.43 -49.76 -0.89
CA THR A 978 -7.95 -50.95 -0.16
C THR A 978 -6.57 -50.76 0.48
N PHE A 979 -5.83 -49.71 0.10
CA PHE A 979 -4.56 -49.38 0.76
C PHE A 979 -4.83 -48.84 2.15
N ALA A 980 -3.94 -49.10 3.11
CA ALA A 980 -3.94 -48.52 4.44
C ALA A 980 -3.21 -47.16 4.47
N GLN A 981 -2.12 -47.05 3.69
CA GLN A 981 -1.27 -45.87 3.57
C GLN A 981 -0.93 -45.63 2.09
N VAL A 982 -0.86 -44.37 1.66
CA VAL A 982 -0.38 -43.94 0.34
C VAL A 982 0.44 -42.67 0.57
N LEU A 983 1.61 -42.59 -0.04
CA LEU A 983 2.56 -41.50 0.10
C LEU A 983 3.21 -41.18 -1.24
#